data_AF-A0A0Q8JQZ5-F1
#
_entry.id   AF-A0A0Q8JQZ5-F1
#
_cell.length_a   1.000
_cell.length_b   1.000
_cell.length_c   1.000
_cell.angle_alpha   90.00
_cell.angle_beta   90.00
_cell.angle_gamma   90.00
#
_symmetry.space_group_name_H-M   'P 1'
#
loop_
_entity.id
_entity.type
_entity.pdbx_description
1 polymer ?
#
loop_
_entity_poly.entity_id
_entity_poly.type
_entity_poly.pdbx_seq_one_letter_code
_entity_poly.pdbx_strand_id
1 'polypeptide(L)'
;MTRAHWLLFVAMLVTVLIYAVGLDGPYLFDDTFNLMPVRQWAAGRLGWNEVMFGNVSGVLGRPVSMASFMLSAALGNATPLDFKLGNLLIHIACAALIYMLLLRLFLRSSTTRSIGATTAGFLTALWLLHPLHVSTVLYAVQRMAQLSSLFVLAALLAYLQGRNALDARARTKAYVWLFVGFPLLWLLGLLSKENAAVAPALCLVVELAYFQRLPELRRALAGFYGLTLITPALLALMVLIVKPGALLAGYAIRDFDMTERLLSQTRALLDYLGMLLFPRGERMGVFTDDFAVSHGLLSPPSTLACLCALSAISAIAIVLRRRSPHLFAGWFFFLVAHGVESTVLPLELYFEHRNYLPSVGLLLMLAGMLSLSRESVRATGAYRYGMSMAALVAAALLASITWQQAGVWRSKEAIVEQAVRSHPGSLRAVQAKMIAAINRRRYEQATALISPMSRSADARTRLLSHLDMISISCLAGRPADPTWLQRSVADARPKLTIAEIQSVALLMQVSRDDGCHGLSQQQIADAIVAIADAATAQSDAIWPKAQLRYAAALIYGRIEHWPQALPQARLAAQPKAQAEVTALLIQALAHTGQRTEADRQLQSLSSRISPDDKPGQAALKIAREAIEVSTQATPQNRETNPS
;
A
#
# COMPACT_ATOMS: atom_id res chain seq x y z
N MET A 1 -23.48 -33.51 9.15
CA MET A 1 -22.98 -32.12 9.08
C MET A 1 -24.13 -31.16 9.38
N THR A 2 -23.96 -30.19 10.31
CA THR A 2 -25.06 -29.26 10.63
C THR A 2 -25.30 -28.27 9.47
N ARG A 3 -26.51 -27.68 9.37
CA ARG A 3 -26.89 -26.71 8.32
C ARG A 3 -25.88 -25.57 8.13
N ALA A 4 -25.24 -25.11 9.21
CA ALA A 4 -24.21 -24.06 9.17
C ALA A 4 -22.93 -24.48 8.44
N HIS A 5 -22.48 -25.73 8.61
CA HIS A 5 -21.28 -26.24 7.93
C HIS A 5 -21.52 -26.39 6.43
N TRP A 6 -22.70 -26.85 6.04
CA TRP A 6 -23.10 -26.91 4.63
C TRP A 6 -23.13 -25.52 3.99
N LEU A 7 -23.69 -24.53 4.67
CA LEU A 7 -23.75 -23.16 4.17
C LEU A 7 -22.34 -22.58 3.95
N LEU A 8 -21.44 -22.76 4.92
CA LEU A 8 -20.06 -22.31 4.80
C LEU A 8 -19.33 -23.03 3.67
N PHE A 9 -19.51 -24.34 3.54
CA PHE A 9 -18.92 -25.12 2.45
C PHE A 9 -19.38 -24.63 1.07
N VAL A 10 -20.70 -24.40 0.90
CA VAL A 10 -21.25 -23.86 -0.34
C VAL A 10 -20.70 -22.46 -0.62
N ALA A 11 -20.63 -21.59 0.39
CA ALA A 11 -20.04 -20.26 0.23
C ALA A 11 -18.57 -20.34 -0.21
N MET A 12 -17.77 -21.23 0.38
CA MET A 12 -16.37 -21.45 -0.01
C MET A 12 -16.25 -21.93 -1.46
N LEU A 13 -17.10 -22.88 -1.89
CA LEU A 13 -17.11 -23.35 -3.28
C LEU A 13 -17.47 -22.22 -4.25
N VAL A 14 -18.53 -21.45 -3.94
CA VAL A 14 -18.93 -20.29 -4.74
C VAL A 14 -17.80 -19.27 -4.82
N THR A 15 -17.11 -18.98 -3.72
CA THR A 15 -15.94 -18.09 -3.70
C THR A 15 -14.83 -18.59 -4.62
N VAL A 16 -14.51 -19.88 -4.62
CA VAL A 16 -13.51 -20.44 -5.55
C VAL A 16 -13.92 -20.20 -7.00
N LEU A 17 -15.16 -20.50 -7.36
CA LEU A 17 -15.68 -20.31 -8.72
C LEU A 17 -15.65 -18.84 -9.15
N ILE A 18 -16.02 -17.93 -8.23
CA ILE A 18 -16.01 -16.49 -8.47
C ILE A 18 -14.60 -15.99 -8.75
N TYR A 19 -13.63 -16.34 -7.90
CA TYR A 19 -12.27 -15.82 -8.02
C TYR A 19 -11.47 -16.47 -9.15
N ALA A 20 -11.84 -17.68 -9.59
CA ALA A 20 -11.17 -18.39 -10.67
C ALA A 20 -11.02 -17.54 -11.95
N VAL A 21 -11.99 -16.68 -12.26
CA VAL A 21 -11.96 -15.82 -13.46
C VAL A 21 -10.85 -14.76 -13.46
N GLY A 22 -10.33 -14.41 -12.28
CA GLY A 22 -9.34 -13.34 -12.09
C GLY A 22 -7.95 -13.81 -11.68
N LEU A 23 -7.75 -15.12 -11.45
CA LEU A 23 -6.48 -15.67 -10.95
C LEU A 23 -5.29 -15.44 -11.91
N ASP A 24 -5.54 -15.39 -13.21
CA ASP A 24 -4.48 -15.15 -14.21
C ASP A 24 -4.32 -13.65 -14.56
N GLY A 25 -4.95 -12.77 -13.80
CA GLY A 25 -4.86 -11.32 -14.02
C GLY A 25 -3.43 -10.77 -13.83
N PRO A 26 -3.17 -9.51 -14.22
CA PRO A 26 -1.84 -8.92 -14.24
C PRO A 26 -1.24 -8.71 -12.84
N TYR A 27 0.07 -8.47 -12.80
CA TYR A 27 0.73 -7.84 -11.65
C TYR A 27 0.46 -6.33 -11.63
N LEU A 28 0.24 -5.77 -10.44
CA LEU A 28 -0.07 -4.37 -10.22
C LEU A 28 0.95 -3.71 -9.28
N PHE A 29 1.30 -2.45 -9.55
CA PHE A 29 2.17 -1.63 -8.71
C PHE A 29 3.39 -2.38 -8.13
N ASP A 30 3.41 -2.56 -6.81
CA ASP A 30 4.49 -3.17 -6.03
C ASP A 30 4.56 -4.71 -6.13
N ASP A 31 3.63 -5.37 -6.83
CA ASP A 31 3.75 -6.79 -7.19
C ASP A 31 5.09 -7.06 -7.88
N THR A 32 5.45 -6.21 -8.85
CA THR A 32 6.68 -6.41 -9.62
C THR A 32 7.91 -6.36 -8.73
N PHE A 33 8.00 -5.36 -7.86
CA PHE A 33 9.15 -5.17 -6.96
C PHE A 33 9.28 -6.31 -5.94
N ASN A 34 8.17 -6.74 -5.34
CA ASN A 34 8.20 -7.77 -4.29
C ASN A 34 8.30 -9.20 -4.84
N LEU A 35 7.73 -9.48 -6.02
CA LEU A 35 7.68 -10.84 -6.58
C LEU A 35 8.82 -11.15 -7.55
N MET A 36 9.49 -10.13 -8.10
CA MET A 36 10.66 -10.35 -8.97
C MET A 36 11.77 -11.15 -8.26
N PRO A 37 12.17 -10.87 -7.00
CA PRO A 37 13.16 -11.69 -6.30
C PRO A 37 12.71 -13.16 -6.15
N VAL A 38 11.43 -13.40 -5.85
CA VAL A 38 10.87 -14.76 -5.74
C VAL A 38 10.98 -15.51 -7.07
N ARG A 39 10.67 -14.85 -8.19
CA ARG A 39 10.81 -15.43 -9.53
C ARG A 39 12.27 -15.69 -9.91
N GLN A 40 13.19 -14.82 -9.48
CA GLN A 40 14.62 -15.02 -9.70
C GLN A 40 15.16 -16.19 -8.88
N TRP A 41 14.72 -16.37 -7.63
CA TRP A 41 15.02 -17.55 -6.83
C TRP A 41 14.47 -18.83 -7.44
N ALA A 42 13.21 -18.84 -7.90
CA ALA A 42 12.62 -19.98 -8.59
C ALA A 42 13.39 -20.35 -9.87
N ALA A 43 14.05 -19.38 -10.51
CA ALA A 43 14.93 -19.58 -11.66
C ALA A 43 16.40 -19.90 -11.29
N GLY A 44 16.72 -20.14 -10.00
CA GLY A 44 18.06 -20.49 -9.53
C GLY A 44 19.06 -19.32 -9.50
N ARG A 45 18.62 -18.07 -9.58
CA ARG A 45 19.49 -16.88 -9.68
C ARG A 45 19.76 -16.16 -8.35
N LEU A 46 18.95 -16.41 -7.33
CA LEU A 46 19.10 -15.85 -5.98
C LEU A 46 19.02 -16.98 -4.95
N GLY A 47 19.69 -16.80 -3.80
CA GLY A 47 19.54 -17.67 -2.64
C GLY A 47 18.19 -17.51 -1.93
N TRP A 48 17.73 -18.56 -1.23
CA TRP A 48 16.47 -18.52 -0.48
C TRP A 48 16.48 -17.48 0.64
N ASN A 49 17.64 -17.28 1.28
CA ASN A 49 17.87 -16.34 2.36
C ASN A 49 17.78 -14.88 1.87
N GLU A 50 18.29 -14.60 0.67
CA GLU A 50 18.21 -13.28 0.04
C GLU A 50 16.76 -12.88 -0.23
N VAL A 51 15.93 -13.81 -0.71
CA VAL A 51 14.51 -13.54 -0.97
C VAL A 51 13.71 -13.44 0.32
N MET A 52 13.93 -14.35 1.26
CA MET A 52 13.13 -14.39 2.49
C MET A 52 13.43 -13.22 3.42
N PHE A 53 14.70 -12.79 3.52
CA PHE A 53 15.11 -11.75 4.46
C PHE A 53 15.49 -10.41 3.81
N GLY A 54 15.59 -10.34 2.47
CA GLY A 54 16.00 -9.13 1.75
C GLY A 54 14.88 -8.17 1.37
N ASN A 55 13.62 -8.43 1.74
CA ASN A 55 12.52 -7.53 1.42
C ASN A 55 12.58 -6.25 2.27
N VAL A 56 12.38 -5.09 1.63
CA VAL A 56 12.49 -3.77 2.26
C VAL A 56 11.15 -3.03 2.41
N SER A 57 10.03 -3.68 2.09
CA SER A 57 8.69 -3.06 2.09
C SER A 57 8.14 -2.79 3.50
N GLY A 58 8.85 -3.23 4.55
CA GLY A 58 8.47 -3.08 5.95
C GLY A 58 9.67 -3.17 6.88
N VAL A 59 9.52 -2.66 8.11
CA VAL A 59 10.62 -2.57 9.10
C VAL A 59 11.12 -3.96 9.51
N LEU A 60 10.24 -4.95 9.50
CA LEU A 60 10.54 -6.34 9.87
C LEU A 60 10.88 -7.25 8.68
N GLY A 61 10.97 -6.70 7.45
CA GLY A 61 11.36 -7.44 6.25
C GLY A 61 10.39 -8.53 5.76
N ARG A 62 9.22 -8.69 6.40
CA ARG A 62 8.11 -9.56 5.96
C ARG A 62 8.48 -11.03 5.61
N PRO A 63 9.35 -11.73 6.38
CA PRO A 63 9.87 -13.03 5.98
C PRO A 63 8.81 -14.13 5.87
N VAL A 64 7.74 -14.10 6.69
CA VAL A 64 6.66 -15.10 6.62
C VAL A 64 5.89 -14.96 5.30
N SER A 65 5.65 -13.72 4.87
CA SER A 65 5.01 -13.45 3.59
C SER A 65 5.88 -13.90 2.43
N MET A 66 7.17 -13.55 2.45
CA MET A 66 8.12 -13.96 1.40
C MET A 66 8.25 -15.49 1.32
N ALA A 67 8.37 -16.17 2.46
CA ALA A 67 8.37 -17.63 2.53
C ALA A 67 7.11 -18.24 1.92
N SER A 68 5.93 -17.64 2.15
CA SER A 68 4.69 -18.12 1.53
C SER A 68 4.68 -17.95 0.00
N PHE A 69 5.25 -16.86 -0.53
CA PHE A 69 5.38 -16.67 -1.98
C PHE A 69 6.36 -17.65 -2.59
N MET A 70 7.49 -17.90 -1.91
CA MET A 70 8.44 -18.93 -2.30
C MET A 70 7.79 -20.32 -2.33
N LEU A 71 6.93 -20.64 -1.35
CA LEU A 71 6.16 -21.88 -1.38
C LEU A 71 5.24 -21.97 -2.61
N SER A 72 4.52 -20.90 -2.97
CA SER A 72 3.72 -20.88 -4.20
C SER A 72 4.57 -21.06 -5.46
N ALA A 73 5.75 -20.43 -5.50
CA ALA A 73 6.68 -20.56 -6.61
C ALA A 73 7.31 -21.97 -6.69
N ALA A 74 7.52 -22.64 -5.55
CA ALA A 74 8.06 -24.01 -5.49
C ALA A 74 7.04 -25.08 -5.91
N LEU A 75 5.76 -24.84 -5.62
CA LEU A 75 4.66 -25.75 -5.98
C LEU A 75 4.14 -25.52 -7.41
N GLY A 76 4.39 -24.35 -7.98
CA GLY A 76 3.93 -23.94 -9.30
C GLY A 76 5.07 -23.43 -10.19
N ASN A 77 4.76 -22.50 -11.10
CA ASN A 77 5.70 -21.95 -12.07
C ASN A 77 6.02 -20.45 -11.80
N ALA A 78 5.76 -19.97 -10.58
CA ALA A 78 5.91 -18.57 -10.18
C ALA A 78 5.16 -17.57 -11.09
N THR A 79 3.96 -17.98 -11.53
CA THR A 79 3.04 -17.20 -12.37
C THR A 79 2.04 -16.40 -11.54
N PRO A 80 1.30 -15.43 -12.13
CA PRO A 80 0.23 -14.73 -11.43
C PRO A 80 -0.81 -15.68 -10.83
N LEU A 81 -1.17 -16.73 -11.56
CA LEU A 81 -2.09 -17.77 -11.11
C LEU A 81 -1.61 -18.44 -9.83
N ASP A 82 -0.34 -18.86 -9.77
CA ASP A 82 0.22 -19.56 -8.60
C ASP A 82 0.16 -18.69 -7.34
N PHE A 83 0.50 -17.39 -7.49
CA PHE A 83 0.46 -16.45 -6.38
C PHE A 83 -0.97 -16.09 -5.96
N LYS A 84 -1.88 -15.86 -6.90
CA LYS A 84 -3.26 -15.49 -6.57
C LYS A 84 -4.08 -16.69 -6.07
N LEU A 85 -3.75 -17.90 -6.50
CA LEU A 85 -4.32 -19.12 -5.94
C LEU A 85 -3.96 -19.27 -4.46
N GLY A 86 -2.70 -19.04 -4.09
CA GLY A 86 -2.31 -19.03 -2.67
C GLY A 86 -3.08 -17.98 -1.85
N ASN A 87 -3.35 -16.80 -2.42
CA ASN A 87 -4.17 -15.76 -1.78
C ASN A 87 -5.62 -16.23 -1.56
N LEU A 88 -6.21 -16.89 -2.55
CA LEU A 88 -7.55 -17.46 -2.47
C LEU A 88 -7.65 -18.54 -1.38
N LEU A 89 -6.64 -19.41 -1.27
CA LEU A 89 -6.59 -20.43 -0.21
C LEU A 89 -6.49 -19.79 1.18
N ILE A 90 -5.66 -18.74 1.33
CA ILE A 90 -5.58 -17.99 2.59
C ILE A 90 -6.90 -17.28 2.88
N HIS A 91 -7.61 -16.77 1.88
CA HIS A 91 -8.92 -16.14 2.05
C HIS A 91 -9.96 -17.10 2.65
N ILE A 92 -10.01 -18.33 2.13
CA ILE A 92 -10.87 -19.40 2.65
C ILE A 92 -10.46 -19.78 4.08
N ALA A 93 -9.15 -19.87 4.36
CA ALA A 93 -8.65 -20.15 5.71
C ALA A 93 -9.03 -19.03 6.71
N CYS A 94 -8.94 -17.76 6.31
CA CYS A 94 -9.41 -16.63 7.12
C CYS A 94 -10.91 -16.76 7.44
N ALA A 95 -11.75 -17.11 6.46
CA ALA A 95 -13.17 -17.30 6.70
C ALA A 95 -13.47 -18.43 7.69
N ALA A 96 -12.72 -19.54 7.63
CA ALA A 96 -12.83 -20.60 8.63
C ALA A 96 -12.52 -20.09 10.06
N LEU A 97 -11.46 -19.29 10.22
CA LEU A 97 -11.12 -18.69 11.51
C LEU A 97 -12.15 -17.65 11.97
N ILE A 98 -12.70 -16.85 11.05
CA ILE A 98 -13.78 -15.90 11.35
C ILE A 98 -15.02 -16.65 11.84
N TYR A 99 -15.43 -17.72 11.16
CA TYR A 99 -16.55 -18.55 11.60
C TYR A 99 -16.33 -19.10 13.01
N MET A 100 -15.13 -19.64 13.28
CA MET A 100 -14.77 -20.12 14.63
C MET A 100 -14.81 -19.00 15.68
N LEU A 101 -14.31 -17.81 15.33
CA LEU A 101 -14.29 -16.65 16.21
C LEU A 101 -15.71 -16.20 16.54
N LEU A 102 -16.54 -15.97 15.53
CA LEU A 102 -17.94 -15.57 15.69
C LEU A 102 -18.72 -16.59 16.52
N LEU A 103 -18.56 -17.88 16.22
CA LEU A 103 -19.22 -18.94 16.98
C LEU A 103 -18.85 -18.89 18.47
N ARG A 104 -17.56 -18.77 18.80
CA ARG A 104 -17.10 -18.69 20.20
C ARG A 104 -17.59 -17.43 20.91
N LEU A 105 -17.63 -16.29 20.22
CA LEU A 105 -18.14 -15.04 20.78
C LEU A 105 -19.67 -15.06 20.97
N PHE A 106 -20.42 -15.68 20.07
CA PHE A 106 -21.89 -15.78 20.19
C PHE A 106 -22.31 -16.72 21.33
N LEU A 107 -21.55 -17.79 21.58
CA LEU A 107 -21.81 -18.68 22.73
C LEU A 107 -21.65 -17.99 24.09
N ARG A 108 -20.86 -16.90 24.15
CA ARG A 108 -20.63 -16.09 25.35
C ARG A 108 -21.77 -15.11 25.67
N SER A 109 -22.58 -14.74 24.69
CA SER A 109 -23.70 -13.81 24.91
C SER A 109 -25.02 -14.55 25.05
N SER A 110 -25.78 -14.25 26.10
CA SER A 110 -27.12 -14.83 26.31
C SER A 110 -28.10 -14.48 25.17
N THR A 111 -27.95 -13.31 24.54
CA THR A 111 -28.83 -12.81 23.48
C THR A 111 -28.64 -13.52 22.13
N THR A 112 -27.46 -14.11 21.88
CA THR A 112 -27.13 -14.75 20.59
C THR A 112 -26.82 -16.24 20.69
N ARG A 113 -26.74 -16.80 21.91
CA ARG A 113 -26.50 -18.23 22.15
C ARG A 113 -27.45 -19.15 21.38
N SER A 114 -28.72 -18.78 21.24
CA SER A 114 -29.76 -19.61 20.59
C SER A 114 -29.65 -19.70 19.06
N ILE A 115 -28.85 -18.85 18.41
CA ILE A 115 -28.72 -18.80 16.94
C ILE A 115 -27.27 -18.91 16.43
N GLY A 116 -26.32 -19.12 17.35
CA GLY A 116 -24.90 -18.86 17.16
C GLY A 116 -24.29 -19.45 15.88
N ALA A 117 -24.46 -20.75 15.62
CA ALA A 117 -23.77 -21.40 14.49
C ALA A 117 -24.32 -20.99 13.12
N THR A 118 -25.64 -20.90 12.97
CA THR A 118 -26.23 -20.55 11.66
C THR A 118 -25.98 -19.09 11.32
N THR A 119 -26.16 -18.18 12.29
CA THR A 119 -25.86 -16.75 12.10
C THR A 119 -24.38 -16.52 11.85
N ALA A 120 -23.48 -17.20 12.57
CA ALA A 120 -22.04 -17.13 12.29
C ALA A 120 -21.72 -17.59 10.87
N GLY A 121 -22.31 -18.71 10.41
CA GLY A 121 -22.14 -19.19 9.04
C GLY A 121 -22.59 -18.19 7.99
N PHE A 122 -23.77 -17.58 8.16
CA PHE A 122 -24.27 -16.53 7.25
C PHE A 122 -23.37 -15.28 7.24
N LEU A 123 -23.00 -14.76 8.40
CA LEU A 123 -22.13 -13.57 8.48
C LEU A 123 -20.75 -13.83 7.88
N THR A 124 -20.18 -15.01 8.11
CA THR A 124 -18.94 -15.43 7.45
C THR A 124 -19.12 -15.55 5.93
N ALA A 125 -20.24 -16.07 5.44
CA ALA A 125 -20.52 -16.12 4.01
C ALA A 125 -20.64 -14.72 3.39
N LEU A 126 -21.28 -13.76 4.08
CA LEU A 126 -21.34 -12.37 3.62
C LEU A 126 -19.94 -11.75 3.52
N TRP A 127 -19.07 -11.99 4.51
CA TRP A 127 -17.67 -11.55 4.46
C TRP A 127 -16.90 -12.19 3.30
N LEU A 128 -16.97 -13.51 3.19
CA LEU A 128 -16.22 -14.29 2.19
C LEU A 128 -16.64 -13.94 0.75
N LEU A 129 -17.89 -13.51 0.55
CA LEU A 129 -18.42 -13.11 -0.76
C LEU A 129 -18.40 -11.60 -0.98
N HIS A 130 -17.77 -10.82 -0.09
CA HIS A 130 -17.81 -9.36 -0.17
C HIS A 130 -16.85 -8.80 -1.24
N PRO A 131 -17.30 -7.88 -2.13
CA PRO A 131 -16.50 -7.42 -3.27
C PRO A 131 -15.28 -6.58 -2.88
N LEU A 132 -15.31 -5.94 -1.70
CA LEU A 132 -14.18 -5.19 -1.17
C LEU A 132 -12.91 -6.04 -0.95
N HIS A 133 -13.04 -7.37 -0.90
CA HIS A 133 -11.90 -8.27 -0.74
C HIS A 133 -11.26 -8.67 -2.08
N VAL A 134 -11.85 -8.29 -3.22
CA VAL A 134 -11.28 -8.60 -4.53
C VAL A 134 -9.88 -8.00 -4.67
N SER A 135 -9.69 -6.75 -4.23
CA SER A 135 -8.39 -6.08 -4.24
C SER A 135 -7.40 -6.65 -3.22
N THR A 136 -7.82 -7.50 -2.28
CA THR A 136 -6.93 -8.23 -1.38
C THR A 136 -6.57 -9.62 -1.93
N VAL A 137 -7.51 -10.28 -2.60
CA VAL A 137 -7.30 -11.64 -3.12
C VAL A 137 -6.54 -11.61 -4.45
N LEU A 138 -6.91 -10.73 -5.38
CA LEU A 138 -6.36 -10.69 -6.74
C LEU A 138 -5.19 -9.71 -6.92
N TYR A 139 -4.85 -8.94 -5.90
CA TYR A 139 -3.60 -8.17 -5.85
C TYR A 139 -2.55 -9.00 -5.10
N ALA A 140 -1.59 -9.56 -5.83
CA ALA A 140 -0.80 -10.69 -5.35
C ALA A 140 -0.06 -10.39 -4.03
N VAL A 141 0.62 -9.24 -3.91
CA VAL A 141 1.35 -8.85 -2.69
C VAL A 141 0.45 -8.62 -1.47
N GLN A 142 -0.85 -8.39 -1.66
CA GLN A 142 -1.78 -8.25 -0.54
C GLN A 142 -1.99 -9.56 0.23
N ARG A 143 -1.37 -10.67 -0.20
CA ARG A 143 -1.10 -11.85 0.65
C ARG A 143 -0.52 -11.47 1.99
N MET A 144 0.35 -10.46 2.03
CA MET A 144 0.97 -9.95 3.26
C MET A 144 -0.11 -9.49 4.26
N ALA A 145 -1.14 -8.79 3.78
CA ALA A 145 -2.28 -8.37 4.60
C ALA A 145 -3.16 -9.57 4.99
N GLN A 146 -3.36 -10.54 4.09
CA GLN A 146 -4.14 -11.74 4.38
C GLN A 146 -3.49 -12.62 5.45
N LEU A 147 -2.19 -12.89 5.36
CA LEU A 147 -1.44 -13.67 6.35
C LEU A 147 -1.40 -12.97 7.70
N SER A 148 -1.14 -11.66 7.70
CA SER A 148 -1.24 -10.84 8.92
C SER A 148 -2.61 -11.00 9.58
N SER A 149 -3.69 -10.92 8.80
CA SER A 149 -5.07 -11.10 9.28
C SER A 149 -5.36 -12.53 9.76
N LEU A 150 -4.90 -13.55 9.03
CA LEU A 150 -5.01 -14.96 9.40
C LEU A 150 -4.41 -15.21 10.80
N PHE A 151 -3.18 -14.72 11.01
CA PHE A 151 -2.48 -14.88 12.29
C PHE A 151 -3.08 -14.03 13.41
N VAL A 152 -3.61 -12.83 13.12
CA VAL A 152 -4.37 -12.04 14.10
C VAL A 152 -5.64 -12.79 14.55
N LEU A 153 -6.40 -13.35 13.61
CA LEU A 153 -7.61 -14.14 13.90
C LEU A 153 -7.28 -15.39 14.73
N ALA A 154 -6.19 -16.08 14.38
CA ALA A 154 -5.70 -17.23 15.14
C ALA A 154 -5.25 -16.81 16.56
N ALA A 155 -4.56 -15.68 16.70
CA ALA A 155 -4.14 -15.15 17.98
C ALA A 155 -5.36 -14.78 18.85
N LEU A 156 -6.41 -14.16 18.29
CA LEU A 156 -7.67 -13.91 19.01
C LEU A 156 -8.33 -15.21 19.50
N LEU A 157 -8.31 -16.27 18.71
CA LEU A 157 -8.81 -17.59 19.12
C LEU A 157 -7.97 -18.21 20.25
N ALA A 158 -6.64 -18.05 20.20
CA ALA A 158 -5.73 -18.44 21.28
C ALA A 158 -6.00 -17.65 22.57
N TYR A 159 -6.20 -16.33 22.46
CA TYR A 159 -6.59 -15.48 23.57
C TYR A 159 -7.90 -15.95 24.21
N LEU A 160 -8.95 -16.18 23.40
CA LEU A 160 -10.22 -16.73 23.88
C LEU A 160 -10.04 -18.08 24.57
N GLN A 161 -9.20 -18.96 24.04
CA GLN A 161 -8.92 -20.26 24.64
C GLN A 161 -8.22 -20.12 26.00
N GLY A 162 -7.25 -19.22 26.11
CA GLY A 162 -6.55 -18.93 27.36
C GLY A 162 -7.48 -18.28 28.39
N ARG A 163 -8.29 -17.32 27.97
CA ARG A 163 -9.27 -16.63 28.81
C ARG A 163 -10.39 -17.56 29.30
N ASN A 164 -10.87 -18.48 28.46
CA ASN A 164 -11.81 -19.53 28.86
C ASN A 164 -11.18 -20.49 29.90
N ALA A 165 -9.90 -20.83 29.74
CA ALA A 165 -9.19 -21.68 30.69
C ALA A 165 -8.98 -20.97 32.05
N LEU A 166 -8.81 -19.64 32.05
CA LEU A 166 -8.81 -18.85 33.29
C LEU A 166 -10.17 -18.91 34.01
N ASP A 167 -11.29 -18.75 33.28
CA ASP A 167 -12.64 -18.88 33.86
C ASP A 167 -12.86 -20.28 34.45
N ALA A 168 -12.35 -21.32 33.78
CA ALA A 168 -12.42 -22.71 34.22
C ALA A 168 -11.36 -23.08 35.29
N ARG A 169 -10.61 -22.11 35.82
CA ARG A 169 -9.51 -22.29 36.80
C ARG A 169 -8.39 -23.24 36.35
N ALA A 170 -8.28 -23.52 35.05
CA ALA A 170 -7.23 -24.35 34.45
C ALA A 170 -5.99 -23.49 34.14
N ARG A 171 -5.28 -23.06 35.20
CA ARG A 171 -4.19 -22.05 35.12
C ARG A 171 -3.08 -22.43 34.12
N THR A 172 -2.55 -23.64 34.16
CA THR A 172 -1.47 -24.05 33.25
C THR A 172 -1.88 -23.91 31.79
N LYS A 173 -3.06 -24.43 31.43
CA LYS A 173 -3.62 -24.30 30.07
C LYS A 173 -3.81 -22.83 29.69
N ALA A 174 -4.32 -22.01 30.59
CA ALA A 174 -4.48 -20.58 30.35
C ALA A 174 -3.16 -19.89 30.04
N TYR A 175 -2.12 -20.14 30.83
CA TYR A 175 -0.82 -19.50 30.66
C TYR A 175 -0.14 -19.95 29.36
N VAL A 176 -0.23 -21.22 28.99
CA VAL A 176 0.26 -21.71 27.69
C VAL A 176 -0.38 -20.95 26.53
N TRP A 177 -1.71 -20.80 26.54
CA TRP A 177 -2.39 -20.08 25.46
C TRP A 177 -2.10 -18.57 25.46
N LEU A 178 -2.01 -17.92 26.63
CA LEU A 178 -1.80 -16.48 26.74
C LEU A 178 -0.35 -16.04 26.51
N PHE A 179 0.63 -16.83 26.96
CA PHE A 179 2.04 -16.43 26.97
C PHE A 179 2.92 -17.22 26.00
N VAL A 180 2.40 -18.27 25.36
CA VAL A 180 3.10 -19.01 24.30
C VAL A 180 2.29 -19.00 23.00
N GLY A 181 1.04 -19.48 23.04
CA GLY A 181 0.19 -19.60 21.86
C GLY A 181 -0.11 -18.25 21.20
N PHE A 182 -0.58 -17.27 21.98
CA PHE A 182 -0.87 -15.92 21.47
C PHE A 182 0.39 -15.21 20.94
N PRO A 183 1.51 -15.08 21.68
CA PRO A 183 2.68 -14.37 21.19
C PRO A 183 3.31 -15.00 19.95
N LEU A 184 3.31 -16.33 19.83
CA LEU A 184 3.83 -17.02 18.64
C LEU A 184 3.03 -16.66 17.38
N LEU A 185 1.71 -16.78 17.45
CA LEU A 185 0.81 -16.42 16.34
C LEU A 185 0.91 -14.94 16.01
N TRP A 186 0.95 -14.09 17.04
CA TRP A 186 1.09 -12.65 16.86
C TRP A 186 2.41 -12.28 16.16
N LEU A 187 3.53 -12.90 16.55
CA LEU A 187 4.82 -12.71 15.90
C LEU A 187 4.79 -13.13 14.43
N LEU A 188 4.18 -14.27 14.09
CA LEU A 188 4.01 -14.69 12.69
C LEU A 188 3.19 -13.66 11.89
N GLY A 189 2.17 -13.07 12.51
CA GLY A 189 1.41 -11.96 11.93
C GLY A 189 2.28 -10.73 11.66
N LEU A 190 3.09 -10.31 12.64
CA LEU A 190 4.00 -9.15 12.52
C LEU A 190 5.07 -9.38 11.44
N LEU A 191 5.61 -10.59 11.36
CA LEU A 191 6.55 -11.02 10.32
C LEU A 191 5.88 -11.24 8.95
N SER A 192 4.56 -11.15 8.86
CA SER A 192 3.82 -11.12 7.59
C SER A 192 3.57 -9.68 7.13
N LYS A 193 3.03 -8.85 8.03
CA LYS A 193 2.80 -7.40 7.86
C LYS A 193 2.57 -6.74 9.22
N GLU A 194 3.03 -5.52 9.38
CA GLU A 194 2.97 -4.72 10.62
C GLU A 194 1.53 -4.50 11.13
N ASN A 195 0.51 -4.63 10.27
CA ASN A 195 -0.91 -4.56 10.64
C ASN A 195 -1.28 -5.51 11.79
N ALA A 196 -0.53 -6.60 12.02
CA ALA A 196 -0.79 -7.51 13.12
C ALA A 196 -0.57 -6.88 14.51
N ALA A 197 0.11 -5.72 14.59
CA ALA A 197 0.34 -4.99 15.85
C ALA A 197 -0.95 -4.70 16.64
N VAL A 198 -2.11 -4.68 15.97
CA VAL A 198 -3.41 -4.43 16.58
C VAL A 198 -3.96 -5.60 17.42
N ALA A 199 -3.40 -6.82 17.29
CA ALA A 199 -3.97 -8.03 17.91
C ALA A 199 -4.21 -7.93 19.43
N PRO A 200 -3.26 -7.40 20.25
CA PRO A 200 -3.47 -7.23 21.69
C PRO A 200 -4.58 -6.23 22.02
N ALA A 201 -4.70 -5.15 21.24
CA ALA A 201 -5.78 -4.18 21.38
C ALA A 201 -7.15 -4.78 20.99
N LEU A 202 -7.20 -5.65 19.97
CA LEU A 202 -8.41 -6.41 19.64
C LEU A 202 -8.78 -7.41 20.75
N CYS A 203 -7.81 -8.02 21.43
CA CYS A 203 -8.08 -8.83 22.62
C CYS A 203 -8.74 -7.99 23.72
N LEU A 204 -8.27 -6.75 23.91
CA LEU A 204 -8.87 -5.82 24.88
C LEU A 204 -10.31 -5.46 24.51
N VAL A 205 -10.61 -5.23 23.23
CA VAL A 205 -11.99 -5.03 22.76
C VAL A 205 -12.87 -6.22 23.12
N VAL A 206 -12.39 -7.45 22.86
CA VAL A 206 -13.09 -8.69 23.20
C VAL A 206 -13.26 -8.85 24.72
N GLU A 207 -12.23 -8.56 25.52
CA GLU A 207 -12.28 -8.62 26.98
C GLU A 207 -13.32 -7.65 27.54
N LEU A 208 -13.33 -6.41 27.07
CA LEU A 208 -14.27 -5.37 27.51
C LEU A 208 -15.73 -5.64 27.09
N ALA A 209 -15.92 -6.38 26.00
CA ALA A 209 -17.24 -6.71 25.47
C ALA A 209 -17.87 -7.92 26.14
N TYR A 210 -17.11 -9.01 26.30
CA TYR A 210 -17.69 -10.34 26.60
C TYR A 210 -17.32 -10.90 27.98
N PHE A 211 -16.32 -10.33 28.66
CA PHE A 211 -15.78 -10.90 29.89
C PHE A 211 -16.04 -10.01 31.10
N GLN A 212 -16.27 -10.66 32.24
CA GLN A 212 -16.44 -10.00 33.52
C GLN A 212 -15.08 -9.77 34.19
N ARG A 213 -14.97 -8.68 34.95
CA ARG A 213 -13.77 -8.35 35.72
C ARG A 213 -13.79 -9.14 37.03
N LEU A 214 -12.98 -10.19 37.09
CA LEU A 214 -12.78 -11.01 38.29
C LEU A 214 -11.44 -10.64 38.97
N PRO A 215 -11.43 -10.23 40.26
CA PRO A 215 -10.21 -9.78 40.94
C PRO A 215 -9.06 -10.79 40.90
N GLU A 216 -9.37 -12.08 40.99
CA GLU A 216 -8.42 -13.19 40.98
C GLU A 216 -7.70 -13.36 39.63
N LEU A 217 -8.28 -12.85 38.53
CA LEU A 217 -7.68 -12.92 37.19
C LEU A 217 -6.82 -11.69 36.86
N ARG A 218 -6.89 -10.63 37.69
CA ARG A 218 -6.24 -9.33 37.45
C ARG A 218 -4.75 -9.45 37.19
N ARG A 219 -4.03 -10.29 37.95
CA ARG A 219 -2.57 -10.45 37.80
C ARG A 219 -2.18 -11.05 36.44
N ALA A 220 -2.86 -12.11 36.02
CA ALA A 220 -2.58 -12.76 34.73
C ALA A 220 -2.89 -11.82 33.55
N LEU A 221 -4.03 -11.12 33.61
CA LEU A 221 -4.42 -10.17 32.57
C LEU A 221 -3.53 -8.93 32.55
N ALA A 222 -3.14 -8.40 33.71
CA ALA A 222 -2.19 -7.29 33.80
C ALA A 222 -0.82 -7.68 33.23
N GLY A 223 -0.32 -8.89 33.52
CA GLY A 223 0.91 -9.41 32.92
C GLY A 223 0.80 -9.56 31.41
N PHE A 224 -0.30 -10.12 30.91
CA PHE A 224 -0.56 -10.28 29.48
C PHE A 224 -0.61 -8.93 28.74
N TYR A 225 -1.46 -8.00 29.19
CA TYR A 225 -1.60 -6.69 28.54
C TYR A 225 -0.38 -5.80 28.77
N GLY A 226 0.28 -5.92 29.92
CA GLY A 226 1.57 -5.26 30.19
C GLY A 226 2.59 -5.64 29.13
N LEU A 227 2.81 -6.95 28.93
CA LEU A 227 3.78 -7.48 27.98
C LEU A 227 3.41 -7.24 26.51
N THR A 228 2.15 -7.45 26.14
CA THR A 228 1.74 -7.50 24.72
C THR A 228 1.21 -6.17 24.18
N LEU A 229 0.67 -5.30 25.03
CA LEU A 229 0.07 -4.04 24.59
C LEU A 229 0.86 -2.83 25.10
N ILE A 230 1.05 -2.74 26.42
CA ILE A 230 1.63 -1.55 27.05
C ILE A 230 3.12 -1.42 26.74
N THR A 231 3.92 -2.46 26.96
CA THR A 231 5.37 -2.41 26.69
C THR A 231 5.67 -2.07 25.23
N PRO A 232 5.08 -2.72 24.21
CA PRO A 232 5.32 -2.36 22.81
C PRO A 232 4.84 -0.96 22.45
N ALA A 233 3.70 -0.50 23.01
CA ALA A 233 3.22 0.86 22.79
C ALA A 233 4.16 1.91 23.37
N LEU A 234 4.71 1.67 24.57
CA LEU A 234 5.71 2.56 25.19
C LEU A 234 7.02 2.55 24.41
N LEU A 235 7.46 1.41 23.89
CA LEU A 235 8.63 1.32 23.03
C LEU A 235 8.43 2.08 21.71
N ALA A 236 7.28 1.92 21.06
CA ALA A 236 6.94 2.68 19.87
C ALA A 236 6.91 4.18 20.15
N LEU A 237 6.28 4.60 21.26
CA LEU A 237 6.26 6.00 21.69
C LEU A 237 7.68 6.53 21.97
N MET A 238 8.52 5.75 22.65
CA MET A 238 9.92 6.11 22.89
C MET A 238 10.67 6.31 21.57
N VAL A 239 10.51 5.42 20.60
CA VAL A 239 11.12 5.57 19.26
C VAL A 239 10.64 6.85 18.58
N LEU A 240 9.35 7.18 18.69
CA LEU A 240 8.78 8.40 18.12
C LEU A 240 9.32 9.67 18.81
N ILE A 241 9.56 9.63 20.13
CA ILE A 241 10.14 10.75 20.90
C ILE A 241 11.63 10.92 20.60
N VAL A 242 12.40 9.82 20.53
CA VAL A 242 13.85 9.85 20.33
C VAL A 242 14.23 10.09 18.87
N LYS A 243 13.42 9.62 17.92
CA LYS A 243 13.64 9.76 16.47
C LYS A 243 12.39 10.26 15.74
N PRO A 244 11.90 11.48 16.04
CA PRO A 244 10.73 12.03 15.37
C PRO A 244 10.95 12.17 13.85
N GLY A 245 12.20 12.42 13.44
CA GLY A 245 12.60 12.48 12.03
C GLY A 245 12.34 11.18 11.27
N ALA A 246 12.32 10.01 11.91
CA ALA A 246 12.03 8.75 11.24
C ALA A 246 10.56 8.66 10.78
N LEU A 247 9.64 9.22 11.56
CA LEU A 247 8.22 9.33 11.18
C LEU A 247 8.04 10.43 10.12
N LEU A 248 8.61 11.61 10.38
CA LEU A 248 8.43 12.80 9.54
C LEU A 248 9.09 12.67 8.16
N ALA A 249 10.17 11.90 8.03
CA ALA A 249 10.85 11.67 6.76
C ALA A 249 9.92 11.05 5.69
N GLY A 250 8.98 10.19 6.08
CA GLY A 250 8.04 9.61 5.12
C GLY A 250 7.05 10.63 4.53
N TYR A 251 6.81 11.75 5.21
CA TYR A 251 5.98 12.85 4.69
C TYR A 251 6.76 13.79 3.75
N ALA A 252 8.07 13.63 3.62
CA ALA A 252 8.87 14.45 2.70
C ALA A 252 8.55 14.18 1.23
N ILE A 253 8.01 13.00 0.91
CA ILE A 253 7.64 12.55 -0.45
C ILE A 253 6.12 12.56 -0.68
N ARG A 254 5.37 13.25 0.18
CA ARG A 254 3.89 13.30 0.19
C ARG A 254 3.40 14.72 0.04
N ASP A 255 2.18 14.82 -0.48
CA ASP A 255 1.48 16.09 -0.71
C ASP A 255 0.63 16.56 0.46
N PHE A 256 0.64 15.78 1.52
CA PHE A 256 -0.04 16.07 2.76
C PHE A 256 0.93 15.84 3.92
N ASP A 257 0.69 16.52 5.02
CA ASP A 257 1.40 16.29 6.27
C ASP A 257 0.66 15.29 7.20
N MET A 258 1.22 15.09 8.40
CA MET A 258 0.66 14.18 9.39
C MET A 258 -0.74 14.59 9.87
N THR A 259 -0.98 15.90 10.04
CA THR A 259 -2.24 16.43 10.55
C THR A 259 -3.33 16.30 9.49
N GLU A 260 -3.02 16.73 8.27
CA GLU A 260 -3.90 16.60 7.11
C GLU A 260 -4.26 15.15 6.86
N ARG A 261 -3.30 14.24 7.01
CA ARG A 261 -3.55 12.80 6.95
C ARG A 261 -4.55 12.37 8.02
N LEU A 262 -4.30 12.67 9.30
CA LEU A 262 -5.19 12.27 10.40
C LEU A 262 -6.61 12.80 10.22
N LEU A 263 -6.75 14.06 9.81
CA LEU A 263 -8.04 14.67 9.48
C LEU A 263 -8.72 13.91 8.33
N SER A 264 -7.98 13.60 7.26
CA SER A 264 -8.49 12.86 6.10
C SER A 264 -8.97 11.45 6.47
N GLN A 265 -8.34 10.80 7.46
CA GLN A 265 -8.74 9.46 7.91
C GLN A 265 -10.13 9.42 8.54
N THR A 266 -10.64 10.52 9.11
CA THR A 266 -12.02 10.58 9.62
C THR A 266 -13.05 10.32 8.51
N ARG A 267 -12.81 10.89 7.32
CA ARG A 267 -13.64 10.70 6.12
C ARG A 267 -13.39 9.31 5.52
N ALA A 268 -12.14 8.87 5.45
CA ALA A 268 -11.80 7.55 4.90
C ALA A 268 -12.50 6.42 5.68
N LEU A 269 -12.51 6.48 7.02
CA LEU A 269 -13.15 5.46 7.86
C LEU A 269 -14.67 5.38 7.65
N LEU A 270 -15.35 6.52 7.48
CA LEU A 270 -16.78 6.50 7.17
C LEU A 270 -17.08 6.09 5.74
N ASP A 271 -16.23 6.47 4.79
CA ASP A 271 -16.35 6.03 3.41
C ASP A 271 -16.18 4.51 3.29
N TYR A 272 -15.19 3.94 3.99
CA TYR A 272 -15.02 2.50 4.14
C TYR A 272 -16.24 1.81 4.76
N LEU A 273 -16.82 2.39 5.82
CA LEU A 273 -18.06 1.87 6.40
C LEU A 273 -19.21 1.90 5.38
N GLY A 274 -19.29 2.97 4.59
CA GLY A 274 -20.23 3.11 3.49
C GLY A 274 -20.05 2.04 2.42
N MET A 275 -18.81 1.77 1.99
CA MET A 275 -18.49 0.73 1.00
C MET A 275 -18.76 -0.69 1.51
N LEU A 276 -18.60 -0.93 2.81
CA LEU A 276 -18.92 -2.19 3.46
C LEU A 276 -20.43 -2.45 3.56
N LEU A 277 -21.23 -1.40 3.72
CA LEU A 277 -22.69 -1.51 3.81
C LEU A 277 -23.36 -1.46 2.43
N PHE A 278 -22.82 -0.66 1.51
CA PHE A 278 -23.36 -0.39 0.19
C PHE A 278 -22.26 -0.54 -0.87
N PRO A 279 -21.83 -1.77 -1.18
CA PRO A 279 -20.74 -2.00 -2.10
C PRO A 279 -21.13 -1.58 -3.52
N ARG A 280 -20.39 -0.60 -4.08
CA ARG A 280 -20.56 -0.12 -5.45
C ARG A 280 -19.37 -0.57 -6.29
N GLY A 281 -19.49 -1.71 -6.96
CA GLY A 281 -18.39 -2.35 -7.70
C GLY A 281 -17.64 -1.41 -8.65
N GLU A 282 -18.34 -0.53 -9.38
CA GLU A 282 -17.72 0.41 -10.32
C GLU A 282 -16.76 1.42 -9.66
N ARG A 283 -17.07 1.83 -8.42
CA ARG A 283 -16.23 2.73 -7.62
C ARG A 283 -15.17 1.98 -6.83
N MET A 284 -15.12 0.65 -6.98
CA MET A 284 -14.11 -0.16 -6.34
C MET A 284 -12.89 -0.36 -7.25
N GLY A 285 -11.68 -0.25 -6.68
CA GLY A 285 -10.42 -0.37 -7.38
C GLY A 285 -9.21 0.01 -6.54
N VAL A 286 -8.06 0.09 -7.22
CA VAL A 286 -6.77 0.42 -6.59
C VAL A 286 -6.25 1.82 -6.93
N PHE A 287 -6.95 2.53 -7.81
CA PHE A 287 -6.65 3.92 -8.21
C PHE A 287 -7.57 4.86 -7.44
N THR A 288 -7.12 5.31 -6.27
CA THR A 288 -7.90 6.15 -5.34
C THR A 288 -7.10 7.36 -4.89
N ASP A 289 -6.14 7.80 -5.72
CA ASP A 289 -5.27 8.95 -5.48
C ASP A 289 -5.98 10.30 -5.66
N ASP A 290 -7.21 10.30 -6.14
CA ASP A 290 -8.12 11.44 -6.18
C ASP A 290 -8.92 11.62 -4.87
N PHE A 291 -8.62 10.84 -3.83
CA PHE A 291 -9.21 11.05 -2.51
C PHE A 291 -8.76 12.39 -1.91
N ALA A 292 -9.70 13.33 -1.80
CA ALA A 292 -9.42 14.69 -1.38
C ALA A 292 -8.84 14.80 0.03
N VAL A 293 -7.68 15.46 0.14
CA VAL A 293 -7.02 15.80 1.40
C VAL A 293 -7.89 16.74 2.23
N SER A 294 -7.97 16.50 3.53
CA SER A 294 -8.55 17.42 4.50
C SER A 294 -7.48 18.37 5.04
N HIS A 295 -7.47 19.61 4.55
CA HIS A 295 -6.56 20.69 5.02
C HIS A 295 -7.02 21.32 6.35
N GLY A 296 -8.23 20.99 6.81
CA GLY A 296 -8.78 21.45 8.08
C GLY A 296 -10.13 20.79 8.39
N LEU A 297 -10.69 21.09 9.56
CA LEU A 297 -12.00 20.54 9.98
C LEU A 297 -13.15 20.97 9.05
N LEU A 298 -13.06 22.16 8.46
CA LEU A 298 -14.06 22.72 7.56
C LEU A 298 -13.62 22.72 6.08
N SER A 299 -12.45 22.14 5.78
CA SER A 299 -11.87 22.14 4.44
C SER A 299 -11.45 20.71 4.06
N PRO A 300 -12.38 19.87 3.58
CA PRO A 300 -13.80 20.17 3.35
C PRO A 300 -14.68 20.01 4.62
N PRO A 301 -15.91 20.59 4.65
CA PRO A 301 -16.82 20.53 5.80
C PRO A 301 -17.23 19.12 6.21
N SER A 302 -17.17 18.17 5.25
CA SER A 302 -17.41 16.75 5.52
C SER A 302 -16.43 16.18 6.55
N THR A 303 -15.26 16.78 6.77
CA THR A 303 -14.28 16.34 7.77
C THR A 303 -14.87 16.42 9.18
N LEU A 304 -15.38 17.59 9.58
CA LEU A 304 -16.05 17.77 10.86
C LEU A 304 -17.29 16.87 10.99
N ALA A 305 -18.12 16.79 9.94
CA ALA A 305 -19.30 15.94 9.95
C ALA A 305 -18.94 14.45 10.18
N CYS A 306 -17.89 13.96 9.51
CA CYS A 306 -17.42 12.58 9.67
C CYS A 306 -16.85 12.34 11.08
N LEU A 307 -16.08 13.29 11.61
CA LEU A 307 -15.58 13.22 12.99
C LEU A 307 -16.72 13.15 14.02
N CYS A 308 -17.75 13.99 13.86
CA CYS A 308 -18.93 13.98 14.71
C CYS A 308 -19.68 12.63 14.61
N ALA A 309 -19.86 12.10 13.40
CA ALA A 309 -20.52 10.82 13.20
C ALA A 309 -19.72 9.64 13.80
N LEU A 310 -18.39 9.58 13.61
CA LEU A 310 -17.53 8.58 14.26
C LEU A 310 -17.63 8.66 15.79
N SER A 311 -17.65 9.88 16.33
CA SER A 311 -17.78 10.11 17.78
C SER A 311 -19.15 9.68 18.30
N ALA A 312 -20.22 9.99 17.57
CA ALA A 312 -21.58 9.60 17.91
C ALA A 312 -21.77 8.08 17.88
N ILE A 313 -21.30 7.39 16.82
CA ILE A 313 -21.36 5.92 16.72
C ILE A 313 -20.55 5.29 17.88
N SER A 314 -19.38 5.85 18.21
CA SER A 314 -18.58 5.39 19.35
C SER A 314 -19.32 5.54 20.67
N ALA A 315 -19.95 6.68 20.93
CA ALA A 315 -20.74 6.90 22.13
C ALA A 315 -21.92 5.93 22.22
N ILE A 316 -22.67 5.74 21.12
CA ILE A 316 -23.78 4.79 21.03
C ILE A 316 -23.29 3.36 21.33
N ALA A 317 -22.18 2.94 20.73
CA ALA A 317 -21.60 1.62 20.95
C ALA A 317 -21.16 1.40 22.42
N ILE A 318 -20.61 2.43 23.08
CA ILE A 318 -20.24 2.39 24.50
C ILE A 318 -21.48 2.29 25.39
N VAL A 319 -22.49 3.14 25.16
CA VAL A 319 -23.74 3.17 25.94
C VAL A 319 -24.46 1.83 25.81
N LEU A 320 -24.53 1.28 24.60
CA LEU A 320 -25.21 0.01 24.33
C LEU A 320 -24.37 -1.23 24.67
N ARG A 321 -23.11 -1.10 25.14
CA ARG A 321 -22.20 -2.24 25.36
C ARG A 321 -22.80 -3.36 26.20
N ARG A 322 -23.51 -3.02 27.29
CA ARG A 322 -24.10 -4.04 28.18
C ARG A 322 -25.31 -4.73 27.57
N ARG A 323 -26.06 -4.02 26.71
CA ARG A 323 -27.25 -4.53 26.03
C ARG A 323 -26.90 -5.33 24.77
N SER A 324 -25.90 -4.85 24.02
CA SER A 324 -25.38 -5.46 22.80
C SER A 324 -23.85 -5.45 22.80
N PRO A 325 -23.21 -6.45 23.44
CA PRO A 325 -21.75 -6.53 23.47
C PRO A 325 -21.15 -6.71 22.08
N HIS A 326 -21.90 -7.32 21.15
CA HIS A 326 -21.50 -7.48 19.75
C HIS A 326 -21.39 -6.14 19.01
N LEU A 327 -22.29 -5.18 19.28
CA LEU A 327 -22.24 -3.85 18.66
C LEU A 327 -20.99 -3.08 19.11
N PHE A 328 -20.71 -3.09 20.42
CA PHE A 328 -19.48 -2.52 20.97
C PHE A 328 -18.24 -3.21 20.38
N ALA A 329 -18.20 -4.54 20.42
CA ALA A 329 -17.07 -5.31 19.91
C ALA A 329 -16.84 -5.03 18.43
N GLY A 330 -17.90 -5.01 17.62
CA GLY A 330 -17.78 -4.78 16.18
C GLY A 330 -17.29 -3.39 15.82
N TRP A 331 -17.82 -2.35 16.48
CA TRP A 331 -17.40 -0.97 16.23
C TRP A 331 -15.94 -0.74 16.62
N PHE A 332 -15.55 -1.13 17.84
CA PHE A 332 -14.17 -0.94 18.28
C PHE A 332 -13.19 -1.90 17.60
N PHE A 333 -13.63 -3.08 17.15
CA PHE A 333 -12.82 -3.93 16.29
C PHE A 333 -12.52 -3.21 14.97
N PHE A 334 -13.53 -2.61 14.33
CA PHE A 334 -13.36 -1.87 13.08
C PHE A 334 -12.35 -0.72 13.24
N LEU A 335 -12.47 0.09 14.29
CA LEU A 335 -11.54 1.20 14.56
C LEU A 335 -10.13 0.72 14.91
N VAL A 336 -10.00 -0.26 15.81
CA VAL A 336 -8.69 -0.77 16.25
C VAL A 336 -7.97 -1.49 15.11
N ALA A 337 -8.67 -2.25 14.28
CA ALA A 337 -8.08 -2.94 13.14
C ALA A 337 -7.56 -1.97 12.06
N HIS A 338 -8.17 -0.78 11.93
CA HIS A 338 -7.63 0.31 11.13
C HIS A 338 -6.50 1.09 11.83
N GLY A 339 -6.22 0.81 13.10
CA GLY A 339 -5.30 1.54 13.95
C GLY A 339 -3.81 1.43 13.59
N VAL A 340 -3.45 0.85 12.44
CA VAL A 340 -2.12 1.00 11.83
C VAL A 340 -2.24 1.87 10.58
N GLU A 341 -3.17 1.55 9.69
CA GLU A 341 -3.29 2.18 8.37
C GLU A 341 -4.03 3.53 8.37
N SER A 342 -4.80 3.84 9.43
CA SER A 342 -5.52 5.10 9.62
C SER A 342 -4.94 5.92 10.78
N THR A 343 -3.60 5.99 10.87
CA THR A 343 -2.88 6.70 11.95
C THR A 343 -1.94 7.79 11.43
N VAL A 344 -0.97 8.18 12.27
CA VAL A 344 0.12 9.12 11.96
C VAL A 344 1.17 8.54 10.99
N LEU A 345 1.14 7.26 10.67
CA LEU A 345 2.12 6.66 9.76
C LEU A 345 1.99 7.24 8.33
N PRO A 346 3.10 7.57 7.65
CA PRO A 346 3.13 8.28 6.35
C PRO A 346 2.75 7.37 5.15
N LEU A 347 1.61 6.70 5.26
CA LEU A 347 1.02 5.86 4.24
C LEU A 347 0.08 6.70 3.35
N GLU A 348 -0.22 6.18 2.15
CA GLU A 348 -1.28 6.73 1.28
C GLU A 348 -2.59 6.93 2.05
N LEU A 349 -3.43 7.87 1.61
CA LEU A 349 -4.66 8.22 2.34
C LEU A 349 -5.69 7.09 2.29
N TYR A 350 -5.82 6.43 1.15
CA TYR A 350 -6.94 5.55 0.87
C TYR A 350 -6.53 4.32 0.08
N PHE A 351 -6.99 3.14 0.49
CA PHE A 351 -6.95 1.89 -0.27
C PHE A 351 -7.96 0.88 0.29
N GLU A 352 -8.65 0.18 -0.59
CA GLU A 352 -9.71 -0.77 -0.21
C GLU A 352 -9.22 -1.97 0.58
N HIS A 353 -8.07 -2.53 0.18
CA HIS A 353 -7.51 -3.74 0.79
C HIS A 353 -7.20 -3.59 2.29
N ARG A 354 -7.19 -2.36 2.80
CA ARG A 354 -7.07 -2.03 4.24
C ARG A 354 -8.26 -2.54 5.07
N ASN A 355 -9.41 -2.76 4.44
CA ASN A 355 -10.64 -3.22 5.09
C ASN A 355 -10.70 -4.73 5.33
N TYR A 356 -9.69 -5.49 4.91
CA TYR A 356 -9.73 -6.95 4.98
C TYR A 356 -9.94 -7.48 6.41
N LEU A 357 -9.10 -7.09 7.39
CA LEU A 357 -9.33 -7.41 8.80
C LEU A 357 -10.46 -6.57 9.43
N PRO A 358 -10.51 -5.23 9.27
CA PRO A 358 -11.54 -4.40 9.90
C PRO A 358 -12.99 -4.77 9.58
N SER A 359 -13.26 -5.29 8.39
CA SER A 359 -14.59 -5.76 7.98
C SER A 359 -15.15 -6.90 8.84
N VAL A 360 -14.31 -7.64 9.60
CA VAL A 360 -14.78 -8.58 10.62
C VAL A 360 -15.58 -7.85 11.71
N GLY A 361 -15.21 -6.60 12.01
CA GLY A 361 -15.97 -5.73 12.91
C GLY A 361 -17.38 -5.44 12.42
N LEU A 362 -17.59 -5.30 11.10
CA LEU A 362 -18.93 -5.14 10.51
C LEU A 362 -19.82 -6.35 10.84
N LEU A 363 -19.30 -7.57 10.73
CA LEU A 363 -20.07 -8.78 11.02
C LEU A 363 -20.59 -8.78 12.47
N LEU A 364 -19.74 -8.37 13.40
CA LEU A 364 -20.11 -8.22 14.80
C LEU A 364 -21.11 -7.08 15.02
N MET A 365 -20.98 -5.95 14.31
CA MET A 365 -21.97 -4.87 14.36
C MET A 365 -23.33 -5.33 13.87
N LEU A 366 -23.40 -6.02 12.72
CA LEU A 366 -24.63 -6.61 12.20
C LEU A 366 -25.24 -7.59 13.19
N ALA A 367 -24.43 -8.49 13.79
CA ALA A 367 -24.91 -9.38 14.85
C ALA A 367 -25.47 -8.62 16.05
N GLY A 368 -24.83 -7.51 16.44
CA GLY A 368 -25.28 -6.63 17.51
C GLY A 368 -26.61 -5.94 17.22
N MET A 369 -26.78 -5.40 16.01
CA MET A 369 -28.05 -4.80 15.55
C MET A 369 -29.18 -5.85 15.53
N LEU A 370 -28.89 -7.05 15.02
CA LEU A 370 -29.85 -8.16 15.01
C LEU A 370 -30.27 -8.59 16.42
N SER A 371 -29.33 -8.59 17.39
CA SER A 371 -29.67 -8.91 18.78
C SER A 371 -30.64 -7.90 19.41
N LEU A 372 -30.47 -6.60 19.12
CA LEU A 372 -31.36 -5.54 19.62
C LEU A 372 -32.77 -5.61 19.00
N SER A 373 -32.88 -5.92 17.71
CA SER A 373 -34.17 -6.04 16.99
C SER A 373 -35.06 -7.18 17.50
N ARG A 374 -34.47 -8.22 18.08
CA ARG A 374 -35.20 -9.40 18.58
C ARG A 374 -35.81 -9.19 19.95
N GLU A 375 -35.24 -8.30 20.76
CA GLU A 375 -35.85 -7.90 22.02
C GLU A 375 -37.14 -7.10 21.78
N SER A 376 -37.20 -6.32 20.69
CA SER A 376 -38.36 -5.49 20.36
C SER A 376 -39.44 -6.22 19.57
N VAL A 377 -39.10 -7.24 18.77
CA VAL A 377 -40.06 -8.02 17.97
C VAL A 377 -40.13 -9.46 18.50
N ARG A 378 -41.32 -9.90 18.97
CA ARG A 378 -41.57 -11.33 19.27
C ARG A 378 -41.23 -12.14 18.02
N ALA A 379 -40.15 -12.92 18.08
CA ALA A 379 -39.58 -13.61 16.91
C ALA A 379 -40.53 -14.71 16.38
N THR A 380 -41.49 -14.33 15.54
CA THR A 380 -42.39 -15.25 14.85
C THR A 380 -41.64 -16.08 13.80
N GLY A 381 -42.25 -17.18 13.34
CA GLY A 381 -41.70 -17.98 12.24
C GLY A 381 -41.49 -17.16 10.96
N ALA A 382 -42.42 -16.24 10.67
CA ALA A 382 -42.33 -15.32 9.53
C ALA A 382 -41.12 -14.39 9.61
N TYR A 383 -40.81 -13.83 10.79
CA TYR A 383 -39.62 -12.99 11.00
C TYR A 383 -38.32 -13.74 10.72
N ARG A 384 -38.21 -14.98 11.21
CA ARG A 384 -37.02 -15.83 11.00
C ARG A 384 -36.84 -16.20 9.52
N TYR A 385 -37.93 -16.49 8.83
CA TYR A 385 -37.92 -16.75 7.39
C TYR A 385 -37.50 -15.50 6.61
N GLY A 386 -38.12 -14.35 6.89
CA GLY A 386 -37.77 -13.07 6.26
C GLY A 386 -36.30 -12.70 6.43
N MET A 387 -35.75 -12.84 7.65
CA MET A 387 -34.32 -12.62 7.90
C MET A 387 -33.42 -13.56 7.10
N SER A 388 -33.79 -14.84 7.01
CA SER A 388 -33.01 -15.85 6.27
C SER A 388 -33.02 -15.56 4.77
N MET A 389 -34.18 -15.15 4.24
CA MET A 389 -34.34 -14.72 2.85
C MET A 389 -33.52 -13.46 2.57
N ALA A 390 -33.59 -12.45 3.43
CA ALA A 390 -32.80 -11.22 3.30
C ALA A 390 -31.29 -11.52 3.33
N ALA A 391 -30.82 -12.40 4.20
CA ALA A 391 -29.43 -12.82 4.25
C ALA A 391 -29.00 -13.57 2.97
N LEU A 392 -29.86 -14.44 2.43
CA LEU A 392 -29.60 -15.15 1.18
C LEU A 392 -29.52 -14.19 -0.02
N VAL A 393 -30.46 -13.26 -0.11
CA VAL A 393 -30.47 -12.21 -1.15
C VAL A 393 -29.21 -11.34 -1.04
N ALA A 394 -28.84 -10.92 0.17
CA ALA A 394 -27.60 -10.17 0.39
C ALA A 394 -26.37 -10.97 -0.06
N ALA A 395 -26.26 -12.25 0.30
CA ALA A 395 -25.15 -13.10 -0.12
C ALA A 395 -25.09 -13.26 -1.65
N ALA A 396 -26.24 -13.44 -2.32
CA ALA A 396 -26.31 -13.55 -3.77
C ALA A 396 -25.92 -12.23 -4.47
N LEU A 397 -26.35 -11.08 -3.94
CA LEU A 397 -25.96 -9.76 -4.45
C LEU A 397 -24.46 -9.53 -4.29
N LEU A 398 -23.90 -9.78 -3.10
CA LEU A 398 -22.46 -9.66 -2.86
C LEU A 398 -21.67 -10.58 -3.78
N ALA A 399 -22.08 -11.85 -3.93
CA ALA A 399 -21.47 -12.80 -4.85
C ALA A 399 -21.47 -12.29 -6.30
N SER A 400 -22.60 -11.74 -6.77
CA SER A 400 -22.72 -11.19 -8.11
C SER A 400 -21.78 -10.00 -8.34
N ILE A 401 -21.70 -9.06 -7.38
CA ILE A 401 -20.81 -7.90 -7.48
C ILE A 401 -19.35 -8.34 -7.43
N THR A 402 -19.02 -9.31 -6.57
CA THR A 402 -17.66 -9.87 -6.45
C THR A 402 -17.25 -10.58 -7.74
N TRP A 403 -18.16 -11.31 -8.39
CA TRP A 403 -17.89 -11.94 -9.69
C TRP A 403 -17.64 -10.93 -10.80
N GLN A 404 -18.47 -9.88 -10.90
CA GLN A 404 -18.24 -8.79 -11.84
C GLN A 404 -16.86 -8.13 -11.61
N GLN A 405 -16.55 -7.83 -10.35
CA GLN A 405 -15.29 -7.20 -9.98
C GLN A 405 -14.10 -8.14 -10.23
N ALA A 406 -14.19 -9.43 -9.91
CA ALA A 406 -13.15 -10.41 -10.25
C ALA A 406 -12.92 -10.50 -11.77
N GLY A 407 -13.98 -10.36 -12.57
CA GLY A 407 -13.90 -10.28 -14.04
C GLY A 407 -13.11 -9.06 -14.53
N VAL A 408 -13.27 -7.89 -13.89
CA VAL A 408 -12.49 -6.68 -14.20
C VAL A 408 -11.00 -6.92 -13.91
N TRP A 409 -10.69 -7.64 -12.84
CA TRP A 409 -9.32 -7.94 -12.43
C TRP A 409 -8.58 -8.95 -13.32
N ARG A 410 -9.26 -9.52 -14.32
CA ARG A 410 -8.64 -10.41 -15.32
C ARG A 410 -7.68 -9.68 -16.26
N SER A 411 -7.84 -8.37 -16.50
CA SER A 411 -6.94 -7.62 -17.38
C SER A 411 -6.60 -6.24 -16.85
N LYS A 412 -5.37 -5.78 -17.14
CA LYS A 412 -4.90 -4.45 -16.71
C LYS A 412 -5.74 -3.35 -17.38
N GLU A 413 -6.09 -3.57 -18.64
CA GLU A 413 -6.94 -2.68 -19.42
C GLU A 413 -8.31 -2.46 -18.77
N ALA A 414 -8.98 -3.52 -18.30
CA ALA A 414 -10.28 -3.40 -17.67
C ALA A 414 -10.20 -2.66 -16.31
N ILE A 415 -9.17 -2.98 -15.49
CA ILE A 415 -8.92 -2.27 -14.22
C ILE A 415 -8.74 -0.77 -14.47
N VAL A 416 -7.89 -0.42 -15.45
CA VAL A 416 -7.58 0.97 -15.78
C VAL A 416 -8.79 1.68 -16.41
N GLU A 417 -9.54 1.00 -17.28
CA GLU A 417 -10.75 1.55 -17.90
C GLU A 417 -11.82 1.88 -16.85
N GLN A 418 -12.06 0.96 -15.91
CA GLN A 418 -12.98 1.19 -14.79
C GLN A 418 -12.49 2.36 -13.93
N ALA A 419 -11.20 2.38 -13.58
CA ALA A 419 -10.61 3.45 -12.77
C ALA A 419 -10.76 4.84 -13.42
N VAL A 420 -10.50 4.99 -14.72
CA VAL A 420 -10.67 6.29 -15.40
C VAL A 420 -12.15 6.74 -15.42
N ARG A 421 -13.10 5.80 -15.45
CA ARG A 421 -14.54 6.12 -15.41
C ARG A 421 -15.01 6.54 -14.02
N SER A 422 -14.58 5.82 -12.97
CA SER A 422 -15.06 6.05 -11.60
C SER A 422 -14.22 7.04 -10.81
N HIS A 423 -12.95 7.19 -11.18
CA HIS A 423 -11.96 8.12 -10.62
C HIS A 423 -11.36 8.99 -11.74
N PRO A 424 -12.17 9.83 -12.43
CA PRO A 424 -11.68 10.65 -13.54
C PRO A 424 -10.67 11.72 -13.10
N GLY A 425 -10.56 12.00 -11.79
CA GLY A 425 -9.53 12.88 -11.22
C GLY A 425 -8.22 12.16 -10.86
N SER A 426 -8.17 10.83 -10.95
CA SER A 426 -6.95 10.06 -10.68
C SER A 426 -5.95 10.25 -11.82
N LEU A 427 -4.90 11.03 -11.56
CA LEU A 427 -3.81 11.18 -12.50
C LEU A 427 -3.14 9.82 -12.78
N ARG A 428 -2.97 8.98 -11.76
CA ARG A 428 -2.37 7.64 -11.94
C ARG A 428 -3.18 6.76 -12.89
N ALA A 429 -4.51 6.77 -12.79
CA ALA A 429 -5.38 5.99 -13.67
C ALA A 429 -5.30 6.51 -15.11
N VAL A 430 -5.36 7.83 -15.29
CA VAL A 430 -5.28 8.46 -16.61
C VAL A 430 -3.91 8.23 -17.24
N GLN A 431 -2.81 8.40 -16.50
CA GLN A 431 -1.47 8.09 -16.97
C GLN A 431 -1.30 6.61 -17.32
N ALA A 432 -1.85 5.69 -16.52
CA ALA A 432 -1.82 4.27 -16.86
C ALA A 432 -2.52 3.97 -18.20
N LYS A 433 -3.67 4.61 -18.46
CA LYS A 433 -4.41 4.48 -19.73
C LYS A 433 -3.67 5.15 -20.89
N MET A 434 -3.09 6.32 -20.64
CA MET A 434 -2.26 7.08 -21.58
C MET A 434 -1.04 6.25 -22.03
N ILE A 435 -0.30 5.64 -21.10
CA ILE A 435 0.84 4.76 -21.41
C ILE A 435 0.39 3.54 -22.22
N ALA A 436 -0.76 2.95 -21.91
CA ALA A 436 -1.32 1.86 -22.70
C ALA A 436 -1.64 2.28 -24.15
N ALA A 437 -2.13 3.51 -24.35
CA ALA A 437 -2.36 4.08 -25.69
C ALA A 437 -1.03 4.38 -26.42
N ILE A 438 -0.03 4.94 -25.72
CA ILE A 438 1.33 5.17 -26.24
C ILE A 438 1.97 3.86 -26.73
N ASN A 439 1.90 2.79 -25.94
CA ASN A 439 2.45 1.49 -26.32
C ASN A 439 1.80 0.89 -27.57
N ARG A 440 0.55 1.29 -27.87
CA ARG A 440 -0.19 0.91 -29.09
C ARG A 440 -0.02 1.94 -30.22
N ARG A 441 0.89 2.92 -30.06
CA ARG A 441 1.14 4.03 -30.98
C ARG A 441 -0.09 4.90 -31.28
N ARG A 442 -1.06 4.95 -30.36
CA ARG A 442 -2.29 5.76 -30.47
C ARG A 442 -2.11 7.11 -29.80
N TYR A 443 -1.22 7.94 -30.34
CA TYR A 443 -0.80 9.18 -29.70
C TYR A 443 -1.92 10.21 -29.53
N GLU A 444 -2.80 10.38 -30.53
CA GLU A 444 -3.95 11.29 -30.41
C GLU A 444 -4.91 10.88 -29.28
N GLN A 445 -5.10 9.57 -29.12
CA GLN A 445 -5.92 9.02 -28.05
C GLN A 445 -5.23 9.23 -26.69
N ALA A 446 -3.91 9.10 -26.61
CA ALA A 446 -3.13 9.42 -25.41
C ALA A 446 -3.25 10.91 -25.05
N THR A 447 -3.12 11.82 -26.02
CA THR A 447 -3.28 13.27 -25.80
C THR A 447 -4.69 13.60 -25.32
N ALA A 448 -5.72 13.04 -25.95
CA ALA A 448 -7.12 13.28 -25.56
C ALA A 448 -7.45 12.79 -24.13
N LEU A 449 -6.73 11.78 -23.63
CA LEU A 449 -6.88 11.28 -22.27
C LEU A 449 -6.26 12.22 -21.24
N ILE A 450 -5.04 12.72 -21.49
CA ILE A 450 -4.30 13.52 -20.51
C ILE A 450 -4.62 15.02 -20.61
N SER A 451 -4.96 15.54 -21.79
CA SER A 451 -5.18 16.98 -21.98
C SER A 451 -6.24 17.61 -21.05
N PRO A 452 -7.33 16.93 -20.65
CA PRO A 452 -8.27 17.51 -19.67
C PRO A 452 -7.63 17.78 -18.31
N MET A 453 -6.60 17.02 -17.92
CA MET A 453 -5.89 17.17 -16.62
C MET A 453 -5.10 18.49 -16.53
N SER A 454 -4.73 19.09 -17.66
CA SER A 454 -4.12 20.44 -17.70
C SER A 454 -5.00 21.55 -17.14
N ARG A 455 -6.31 21.28 -16.93
CA ARG A 455 -7.28 22.20 -16.32
C ARG A 455 -7.66 21.82 -14.88
N SER A 456 -6.96 20.86 -14.28
CA SER A 456 -7.18 20.46 -12.89
C SER A 456 -7.00 21.64 -11.93
N ALA A 457 -7.78 21.65 -10.84
CA ALA A 457 -7.59 22.61 -9.75
C ALA A 457 -6.23 22.40 -9.05
N ASP A 458 -5.73 21.16 -9.03
CA ASP A 458 -4.44 20.82 -8.47
C ASP A 458 -3.28 21.20 -9.41
N ALA A 459 -2.39 22.06 -8.93
CA ALA A 459 -1.25 22.56 -9.70
C ALA A 459 -0.28 21.45 -10.12
N ARG A 460 -0.05 20.44 -9.27
CA ARG A 460 0.80 19.31 -9.63
C ARG A 460 0.22 18.51 -10.79
N THR A 461 -1.08 18.23 -10.76
CA THR A 461 -1.78 17.54 -11.85
C THR A 461 -1.64 18.29 -13.17
N ARG A 462 -1.74 19.63 -13.15
CA ARG A 462 -1.51 20.46 -14.35
C ARG A 462 -0.08 20.37 -14.85
N LEU A 463 0.92 20.51 -13.95
CA LEU A 463 2.34 20.36 -14.28
C LEU A 463 2.60 19.02 -14.98
N LEU A 464 2.19 17.91 -14.35
CA LEU A 464 2.45 16.57 -14.86
C LEU A 464 1.74 16.32 -16.19
N SER A 465 0.50 16.80 -16.33
CA SER A 465 -0.24 16.75 -17.58
C SER A 465 0.50 17.45 -18.73
N HIS A 466 1.09 18.62 -18.49
CA HIS A 466 1.85 19.34 -19.51
C HIS A 466 3.13 18.59 -19.92
N LEU A 467 3.88 18.04 -18.96
CA LEU A 467 5.06 17.21 -19.26
C LEU A 467 4.71 15.95 -20.06
N ASP A 468 3.59 15.30 -19.73
CA ASP A 468 3.11 14.13 -20.45
C ASP A 468 2.66 14.48 -21.88
N MET A 469 1.98 15.63 -22.07
CA MET A 469 1.58 16.12 -23.40
C MET A 469 2.79 16.43 -24.31
N ILE A 470 3.85 17.02 -23.75
CA ILE A 470 5.14 17.18 -24.44
C ILE A 470 5.64 15.81 -24.86
N SER A 471 5.70 14.86 -23.92
CA SER A 471 6.25 13.54 -24.18
C SER A 471 5.50 12.79 -25.29
N ILE A 472 4.17 12.89 -25.31
CA ILE A 472 3.33 12.31 -26.38
C ILE A 472 3.62 12.98 -27.73
N SER A 473 3.80 14.29 -27.76
CA SER A 473 4.08 15.03 -29.01
C SER A 473 5.43 14.61 -29.61
N CYS A 474 6.47 14.52 -28.78
CA CYS A 474 7.78 14.02 -29.20
C CYS A 474 7.65 12.59 -29.77
N LEU A 475 6.93 11.69 -29.08
CA LEU A 475 6.72 10.31 -29.55
C LEU A 475 5.92 10.21 -30.86
N ALA A 476 5.04 11.18 -31.11
CA ALA A 476 4.26 11.27 -32.34
C ALA A 476 5.04 11.88 -33.51
N GLY A 477 6.29 12.35 -33.30
CA GLY A 477 7.06 13.11 -34.28
C GLY A 477 6.44 14.47 -34.61
N ARG A 478 5.61 15.02 -33.71
CA ARG A 478 4.97 16.33 -33.86
C ARG A 478 5.72 17.38 -33.05
N PRO A 479 5.74 18.65 -33.47
CA PRO A 479 6.35 19.69 -32.67
C PRO A 479 5.61 19.83 -31.32
N ALA A 480 6.35 19.77 -30.22
CA ALA A 480 5.80 20.02 -28.89
C ALA A 480 5.63 21.53 -28.66
N ASP A 481 4.53 21.94 -28.03
CA ASP A 481 4.27 23.34 -27.69
C ASP A 481 5.18 23.78 -26.53
N PRO A 482 6.12 24.73 -26.74
CA PRO A 482 7.05 25.17 -25.71
C PRO A 482 6.35 25.84 -24.51
N THR A 483 5.13 26.34 -24.69
CA THR A 483 4.37 26.98 -23.60
C THR A 483 3.97 25.97 -22.51
N TRP A 484 3.81 24.68 -22.85
CA TRP A 484 3.54 23.63 -21.86
C TRP A 484 4.70 23.46 -20.87
N LEU A 485 5.93 23.64 -21.34
CA LEU A 485 7.11 23.57 -20.47
C LEU A 485 7.15 24.76 -19.50
N GLN A 486 6.87 25.96 -20.00
CA GLN A 486 6.77 27.17 -19.18
C GLN A 486 5.66 27.06 -18.12
N ARG A 487 4.48 26.54 -18.51
CA ARG A 487 3.38 26.28 -17.57
C ARG A 487 3.73 25.23 -16.53
N SER A 488 4.47 24.19 -16.91
CA SER A 488 4.96 23.17 -15.97
C SER A 488 5.86 23.79 -14.90
N VAL A 489 6.76 24.68 -15.28
CA VAL A 489 7.62 25.42 -14.33
C VAL A 489 6.79 26.36 -13.45
N ALA A 490 5.80 27.05 -14.01
CA ALA A 490 4.92 27.95 -13.24
C ALA A 490 4.06 27.22 -12.20
N ASP A 491 3.66 25.97 -12.49
CA ASP A 491 2.89 25.11 -11.58
C ASP A 491 3.77 24.29 -10.62
N ALA A 492 5.09 24.49 -10.63
CA ALA A 492 6.02 23.77 -9.76
C ALA A 492 5.70 23.97 -8.27
N ARG A 493 5.98 22.92 -7.48
CA ARG A 493 5.52 22.80 -6.10
C ARG A 493 6.69 22.84 -5.11
N PRO A 494 6.46 23.33 -3.88
CA PRO A 494 7.50 23.37 -2.84
C PRO A 494 7.99 21.98 -2.39
N LYS A 495 7.26 20.90 -2.73
CA LYS A 495 7.64 19.50 -2.50
C LYS A 495 7.40 18.67 -3.77
N LEU A 496 8.31 17.75 -4.06
CA LEU A 496 8.16 16.78 -5.14
C LEU A 496 7.75 15.43 -4.56
N THR A 497 7.05 14.65 -5.36
CA THR A 497 6.61 13.30 -5.02
C THR A 497 7.13 12.29 -6.02
N ILE A 498 6.71 11.03 -5.86
CA ILE A 498 6.99 9.97 -6.82
C ILE A 498 6.34 10.25 -8.18
N ALA A 499 5.25 11.05 -8.23
CA ALA A 499 4.53 11.34 -9.47
C ALA A 499 5.42 12.12 -10.47
N GLU A 500 6.19 13.11 -10.01
CA GLU A 500 7.13 13.86 -10.84
C GLU A 500 8.20 12.97 -11.45
N ILE A 501 8.70 11.99 -10.69
CA ILE A 501 9.71 11.04 -11.19
C ILE A 501 9.18 10.28 -12.41
N GLN A 502 7.90 9.86 -12.37
CA GLN A 502 7.30 9.07 -13.44
C GLN A 502 7.17 9.86 -14.75
N SER A 503 6.62 11.08 -14.70
CA SER A 503 6.50 11.93 -15.89
C SER A 503 7.85 12.41 -16.41
N VAL A 504 8.79 12.76 -15.52
CA VAL A 504 10.15 13.18 -15.93
C VAL A 504 10.93 12.01 -16.55
N ALA A 505 10.77 10.78 -16.05
CA ALA A 505 11.40 9.60 -16.64
C ALA A 505 10.94 9.37 -18.09
N LEU A 506 9.63 9.51 -18.37
CA LEU A 506 9.12 9.43 -19.73
C LEU A 506 9.69 10.56 -20.61
N LEU A 507 9.69 11.80 -20.11
CA LEU A 507 10.22 12.96 -20.84
C LEU A 507 11.71 12.79 -21.18
N MET A 508 12.51 12.30 -20.22
CA MET A 508 13.93 12.02 -20.40
C MET A 508 14.18 10.92 -21.45
N GLN A 509 13.32 9.90 -21.49
CA GLN A 509 13.39 8.83 -22.47
C GLN A 509 13.15 9.36 -23.88
N VAL A 510 12.05 10.10 -24.09
CA VAL A 510 11.65 10.57 -25.42
C VAL A 510 12.53 11.69 -25.95
N SER A 511 13.21 12.43 -25.07
CA SER A 511 14.12 13.49 -25.48
C SER A 511 15.48 12.97 -25.97
N ARG A 512 15.73 11.65 -25.95
CA ARG A 512 16.99 11.04 -26.42
C ARG A 512 17.07 10.92 -27.94
N ASP A 513 15.94 10.75 -28.60
CA ASP A 513 15.89 10.21 -29.97
C ASP A 513 15.87 11.30 -31.06
N ASP A 514 16.31 12.53 -30.75
CA ASP A 514 16.20 13.75 -31.58
C ASP A 514 14.76 14.05 -32.12
N GLY A 515 13.77 13.27 -31.70
CA GLY A 515 12.40 13.30 -32.21
C GLY A 515 11.50 14.35 -31.55
N CYS A 516 11.99 15.09 -30.54
CA CYS A 516 11.20 16.16 -29.93
C CYS A 516 11.36 17.49 -30.68
N HIS A 517 10.77 17.58 -31.87
CA HIS A 517 10.75 18.83 -32.63
C HIS A 517 10.12 19.97 -31.81
N GLY A 518 10.68 21.18 -31.89
CA GLY A 518 10.17 22.37 -31.19
C GLY A 518 10.73 22.59 -29.77
N LEU A 519 11.42 21.62 -29.18
CA LEU A 519 12.09 21.77 -27.88
C LEU A 519 13.51 21.23 -27.92
N SER A 520 14.49 22.04 -27.53
CA SER A 520 15.87 21.57 -27.37
C SER A 520 16.01 20.75 -26.09
N GLN A 521 16.95 19.79 -26.08
CA GLN A 521 17.30 19.05 -24.86
C GLN A 521 17.74 19.99 -23.72
N GLN A 522 18.38 21.11 -24.04
CA GLN A 522 18.73 22.14 -23.07
C GLN A 522 17.48 22.75 -22.42
N GLN A 523 16.46 23.15 -23.20
CA GLN A 523 15.22 23.69 -22.65
C GLN A 523 14.54 22.71 -21.69
N ILE A 524 14.52 21.42 -22.06
CA ILE A 524 13.96 20.36 -21.20
C ILE A 524 14.75 20.23 -19.90
N ALA A 525 16.08 20.20 -19.96
CA ALA A 525 16.93 20.14 -18.78
C ALA A 525 16.75 21.36 -17.86
N ASP A 526 16.76 22.58 -18.43
CA ASP A 526 16.56 23.84 -17.71
C ASP A 526 15.22 23.83 -16.96
N ALA A 527 14.15 23.33 -17.59
CA ALA A 527 12.84 23.22 -16.95
C ALA A 527 12.80 22.18 -15.83
N ILE A 528 13.44 21.03 -15.99
CA ILE A 528 13.55 20.03 -14.90
C ILE A 528 14.32 20.62 -13.71
N VAL A 529 15.40 21.37 -13.96
CA VAL A 529 16.13 22.11 -12.92
C VAL A 529 15.23 23.12 -12.23
N ALA A 530 14.49 23.93 -12.99
CA ALA A 530 13.58 24.94 -12.42
C ALA A 530 12.47 24.29 -11.56
N ILE A 531 11.91 23.16 -11.98
CA ILE A 531 10.93 22.39 -11.19
C ILE A 531 11.58 21.87 -9.90
N ALA A 532 12.82 21.37 -9.97
CA ALA A 532 13.56 20.91 -8.79
C ALA A 532 13.91 22.06 -7.83
N ASP A 533 14.31 23.22 -8.35
CA ASP A 533 14.65 24.41 -7.58
C ASP A 533 13.44 25.01 -6.86
N ALA A 534 12.27 25.03 -7.52
CA ALA A 534 11.01 25.46 -6.92
C ALA A 534 10.60 24.63 -5.70
N ALA A 535 11.13 23.41 -5.56
CA ALA A 535 10.87 22.55 -4.44
C ALA A 535 11.71 22.89 -3.19
N THR A 536 11.52 24.10 -2.68
CA THR A 536 12.30 24.71 -1.58
C THR A 536 12.02 24.12 -0.20
N ALA A 537 10.88 23.44 -0.01
CA ALA A 537 10.50 22.82 1.26
C ALA A 537 11.06 21.40 1.44
N GLN A 538 12.02 20.98 0.60
CA GLN A 538 12.70 19.70 0.69
C GLN A 538 14.19 19.80 0.30
N SER A 539 15.01 19.03 1.00
CA SER A 539 16.42 18.86 0.68
C SER A 539 16.60 18.09 -0.63
N ASP A 540 17.64 18.40 -1.40
CA ASP A 540 18.07 17.60 -2.56
C ASP A 540 18.42 16.15 -2.20
N ALA A 541 18.64 15.84 -0.91
CA ALA A 541 18.84 14.47 -0.44
C ALA A 541 17.57 13.60 -0.49
N ILE A 542 16.39 14.21 -0.62
CA ILE A 542 15.12 13.50 -0.71
C ILE A 542 14.95 12.92 -2.12
N TRP A 543 14.61 11.62 -2.18
CA TRP A 543 14.72 10.80 -3.39
C TRP A 543 14.08 11.42 -4.66
N PRO A 544 12.81 11.90 -4.65
CA PRO A 544 12.23 12.61 -5.79
C PRO A 544 13.05 13.77 -6.33
N LYS A 545 13.57 14.65 -5.46
CA LYS A 545 14.37 15.80 -5.88
C LYS A 545 15.71 15.36 -6.44
N ALA A 546 16.39 14.42 -5.77
CA ALA A 546 17.63 13.82 -6.28
C ALA A 546 17.45 13.20 -7.67
N GLN A 547 16.31 12.55 -7.94
CA GLN A 547 16.01 11.95 -9.24
C GLN A 547 15.79 12.99 -10.35
N LEU A 548 15.10 14.10 -10.07
CA LEU A 548 14.99 15.20 -11.04
C LEU A 548 16.35 15.84 -11.33
N ARG A 549 17.20 16.02 -10.30
CA ARG A 549 18.58 16.49 -10.46
C ARG A 549 19.40 15.56 -11.34
N TYR A 550 19.28 14.25 -11.10
CA TYR A 550 19.93 13.23 -11.92
C TYR A 550 19.44 13.29 -13.38
N ALA A 551 18.14 13.37 -13.61
CA ALA A 551 17.57 13.48 -14.95
C ALA A 551 18.10 14.71 -15.71
N ALA A 552 18.11 15.89 -15.08
CA ALA A 552 18.67 17.09 -15.66
C ALA A 552 20.17 16.96 -15.97
N ALA A 553 20.95 16.46 -15.01
CA ALA A 553 22.39 16.22 -15.20
C ALA A 553 22.66 15.28 -16.38
N LEU A 554 21.86 14.24 -16.54
CA LEU A 554 22.00 13.26 -17.61
C LEU A 554 21.70 13.90 -18.97
N ILE A 555 20.64 14.72 -19.06
CA ILE A 555 20.28 15.42 -20.30
C ILE A 555 21.38 16.42 -20.69
N TYR A 556 21.88 17.24 -19.75
CA TYR A 556 23.00 18.15 -20.03
C TYR A 556 24.26 17.41 -20.48
N GLY A 557 24.58 16.26 -19.85
CA GLY A 557 25.71 15.44 -20.24
C GLY A 557 25.60 14.89 -21.67
N ARG A 558 24.39 14.50 -22.12
CA ARG A 558 24.16 14.02 -23.50
C ARG A 558 24.43 15.08 -24.57
N ILE A 559 24.22 16.36 -24.26
CA ILE A 559 24.51 17.49 -25.15
C ILE A 559 25.87 18.14 -24.85
N GLU A 560 26.73 17.46 -24.07
CA GLU A 560 28.06 17.93 -23.68
C GLU A 560 28.11 19.27 -22.95
N HIS A 561 26.99 19.71 -22.36
CA HIS A 561 26.89 20.91 -21.51
C HIS A 561 27.32 20.60 -20.07
N TRP A 562 28.56 20.14 -19.92
CA TRP A 562 29.13 19.72 -18.64
C TRP A 562 29.16 20.79 -17.53
N PRO A 563 29.36 22.10 -17.80
CA PRO A 563 29.27 23.14 -16.78
C PRO A 563 27.90 23.19 -16.07
N GLN A 564 26.82 22.91 -16.79
CA GLN A 564 25.46 22.81 -16.24
C GLN A 564 25.16 21.43 -15.66
N ALA A 565 25.74 20.36 -16.22
CA ALA A 565 25.57 19.00 -15.72
C ALA A 565 26.17 18.81 -14.31
N LEU A 566 27.38 19.33 -14.07
CA LEU A 566 28.13 19.13 -12.84
C LEU A 566 27.37 19.53 -11.55
N PRO A 567 26.81 20.75 -11.42
CA PRO A 567 26.10 21.13 -10.19
C PRO A 567 24.89 20.22 -9.93
N GLN A 568 24.16 19.82 -10.97
CA GLN A 568 23.01 18.93 -10.84
C GLN A 568 23.44 17.51 -10.44
N ALA A 569 24.53 16.99 -11.03
CA ALA A 569 25.10 15.70 -10.66
C ALA A 569 25.58 15.67 -9.21
N ARG A 570 26.18 16.76 -8.70
CA ARG A 570 26.56 16.90 -7.28
C ARG A 570 25.38 16.85 -6.34
N LEU A 571 24.29 17.55 -6.68
CA LEU A 571 23.07 17.54 -5.86
C LEU A 571 22.41 16.16 -5.85
N ALA A 572 22.45 15.43 -6.97
CA ALA A 572 21.92 14.07 -7.07
C ALA A 572 22.77 13.01 -6.35
N ALA A 573 24.09 13.13 -6.40
CA ALA A 573 25.06 12.13 -5.91
C ALA A 573 25.27 12.17 -4.39
N GLN A 574 24.20 11.87 -3.65
CA GLN A 574 24.20 11.77 -2.19
C GLN A 574 24.96 10.51 -1.67
N PRO A 575 25.34 10.42 -0.39
CA PRO A 575 26.18 9.32 0.15
C PRO A 575 25.65 7.89 -0.04
N LYS A 576 24.36 7.73 -0.40
CA LYS A 576 23.69 6.46 -0.69
C LYS A 576 23.06 6.42 -2.10
N ALA A 577 23.49 7.30 -2.99
CA ALA A 577 23.00 7.30 -4.36
C ALA A 577 23.37 5.98 -5.07
N GLN A 578 22.54 5.60 -6.04
CA GLN A 578 22.81 4.46 -6.90
C GLN A 578 24.09 4.68 -7.71
N ALA A 579 24.74 3.58 -8.11
CA ALA A 579 26.06 3.63 -8.74
C ALA A 579 26.07 4.48 -10.01
N GLU A 580 24.98 4.46 -10.79
CA GLU A 580 24.78 5.22 -12.01
C GLU A 580 24.80 6.74 -11.77
N VAL A 581 24.27 7.18 -10.63
CA VAL A 581 24.26 8.61 -10.25
C VAL A 581 25.69 9.06 -9.92
N THR A 582 26.44 8.24 -9.18
CA THR A 582 27.85 8.54 -8.88
C THR A 582 28.72 8.50 -10.14
N ALA A 583 28.47 7.56 -11.06
CA ALA A 583 29.18 7.48 -12.34
C ALA A 583 28.97 8.74 -13.19
N LEU A 584 27.74 9.29 -13.23
CA LEU A 584 27.46 10.55 -13.93
C LEU A 584 28.19 11.75 -13.30
N LEU A 585 28.29 11.79 -11.96
CA LEU A 585 29.10 12.81 -11.28
C LEU A 585 30.59 12.70 -11.68
N ILE A 586 31.14 11.48 -11.73
CA ILE A 586 32.53 11.25 -12.13
C ILE A 586 32.77 11.75 -13.55
N GLN A 587 31.86 11.44 -14.49
CA GLN A 587 31.92 11.97 -15.86
C GLN A 587 31.95 13.50 -15.87
N ALA A 588 31.01 14.14 -15.17
CA ALA A 588 30.92 15.60 -15.14
C ALA A 588 32.17 16.24 -14.53
N LEU A 589 32.77 15.64 -13.49
CA LEU A 589 34.03 16.09 -12.92
C LEU A 589 35.20 15.94 -13.90
N ALA A 590 35.28 14.81 -14.61
CA ALA A 590 36.34 14.54 -15.58
C ALA A 590 36.29 15.52 -16.76
N HIS A 591 35.10 15.82 -17.29
CA HIS A 591 34.90 16.76 -18.40
C HIS A 591 35.06 18.24 -18.01
N THR A 592 34.89 18.58 -16.72
CA THR A 592 35.10 19.95 -16.21
C THR A 592 36.51 20.19 -15.64
N GLY A 593 37.43 19.24 -15.82
CA GLY A 593 38.83 19.36 -15.38
C GLY A 593 39.06 19.14 -13.88
N GLN A 594 38.08 18.64 -13.13
CA GLN A 594 38.16 18.39 -11.68
C GLN A 594 38.62 16.97 -11.36
N ARG A 595 39.75 16.57 -11.95
CA ARG A 595 40.26 15.20 -11.94
C ARG A 595 40.48 14.61 -10.55
N THR A 596 41.10 15.37 -9.63
CA THR A 596 41.38 14.88 -8.27
C THR A 596 40.12 14.46 -7.53
N GLU A 597 39.02 15.16 -7.75
CA GLU A 597 37.73 14.80 -7.15
C GLU A 597 37.09 13.62 -7.90
N ALA A 598 37.21 13.55 -9.23
CA ALA A 598 36.74 12.42 -10.02
C ALA A 598 37.39 11.10 -9.55
N ASP A 599 38.71 11.09 -9.36
CA ASP A 599 39.47 9.93 -8.89
C ASP A 599 39.04 9.52 -7.47
N ARG A 600 38.81 10.50 -6.58
CA ARG A 600 38.32 10.24 -5.22
C ARG A 600 36.93 9.58 -5.23
N GLN A 601 36.02 10.09 -6.05
CA GLN A 601 34.68 9.52 -6.21
C GLN A 601 34.73 8.12 -6.84
N LEU A 602 35.61 7.89 -7.82
CA LEU A 602 35.82 6.56 -8.42
C LEU A 602 36.34 5.54 -7.40
N GLN A 603 37.29 5.92 -6.56
CA GLN A 603 37.78 5.07 -5.47
C GLN A 603 36.66 4.73 -4.48
N SER A 604 35.86 5.73 -4.08
CA SER A 604 34.70 5.53 -3.21
C SER A 604 33.60 4.67 -3.83
N LEU A 605 33.39 4.78 -5.14
CA LEU A 605 32.43 3.94 -5.87
C LEU A 605 32.94 2.50 -5.96
N SER A 606 34.22 2.32 -6.28
CA SER A 606 34.87 1.00 -6.43
C SER A 606 34.89 0.21 -5.11
N SER A 607 35.02 0.89 -3.96
CA SER A 607 35.02 0.23 -2.66
C SER A 607 33.64 -0.23 -2.18
N ARG A 608 32.56 0.27 -2.78
CA ARG A 608 31.18 -0.04 -2.40
C ARG A 608 30.52 -1.11 -3.27
N ILE A 609 31.03 -1.35 -4.47
CA ILE A 609 30.39 -2.22 -5.46
C ILE A 609 31.00 -3.62 -5.39
N SER A 610 30.14 -4.62 -5.18
CA SER A 610 30.52 -6.03 -5.20
C SER A 610 30.87 -6.49 -6.63
N PRO A 611 31.80 -7.45 -6.82
CA PRO A 611 32.00 -8.11 -8.10
C PRO A 611 30.72 -8.68 -8.73
N ASP A 612 29.75 -9.09 -7.89
CA ASP A 612 28.49 -9.69 -8.32
C ASP A 612 27.39 -8.66 -8.68
N ASP A 613 27.61 -7.37 -8.36
CA ASP A 613 26.68 -6.27 -8.66
C ASP A 613 26.83 -5.81 -10.11
N LYS A 614 26.18 -6.51 -11.05
CA LYS A 614 26.28 -6.21 -12.48
C LYS A 614 25.94 -4.74 -12.84
N PRO A 615 24.84 -4.14 -12.35
CA PRO A 615 24.58 -2.71 -12.55
C PRO A 615 25.71 -1.81 -12.04
N GLY A 616 26.20 -2.08 -10.82
CA GLY A 616 27.33 -1.34 -10.25
C GLY A 616 28.61 -1.47 -11.10
N GLN A 617 28.92 -2.68 -11.57
CA GLN A 617 30.07 -2.91 -12.45
C GLN A 617 29.95 -2.16 -13.79
N ALA A 618 28.75 -2.09 -14.36
CA ALA A 618 28.50 -1.30 -15.56
C ALA A 618 28.73 0.21 -15.30
N ALA A 619 28.25 0.73 -14.17
CA ALA A 619 28.48 2.11 -13.77
C ALA A 619 29.98 2.41 -13.52
N LEU A 620 30.72 1.48 -12.92
CA LEU A 620 32.17 1.59 -12.72
C LEU A 620 32.94 1.65 -14.04
N LYS A 621 32.57 0.81 -15.00
CA LYS A 621 33.18 0.79 -16.32
C LYS A 621 33.06 2.17 -16.97
N ILE A 622 31.84 2.69 -17.01
CA ILE A 622 31.54 4.02 -17.56
C ILE A 622 32.35 5.12 -16.84
N ALA A 623 32.45 5.06 -15.51
CA ALA A 623 33.19 6.04 -14.73
C ALA A 623 34.71 6.02 -15.01
N ARG A 624 35.30 4.84 -15.22
CA ARG A 624 36.72 4.69 -15.58
C ARG A 624 37.02 5.24 -16.96
N GLU A 625 36.20 4.88 -17.94
CA GLU A 625 36.32 5.36 -19.33
C GLU A 625 36.33 6.90 -19.39
N ALA A 626 35.49 7.56 -18.60
CA ALA A 626 35.45 9.03 -18.56
C ALA A 626 36.75 9.69 -18.06
N ILE A 627 37.42 9.09 -17.08
CA ILE A 627 38.71 9.57 -16.55
C ILE A 627 39.83 9.32 -17.56
N GLU A 628 39.81 8.18 -18.25
CA GLU A 628 40.80 7.84 -19.28
C GLU A 628 40.72 8.81 -20.47
N VAL A 629 39.51 9.09 -20.99
CA VAL A 629 39.30 10.05 -22.09
C VAL A 629 39.78 11.45 -21.72
N SER A 630 39.47 11.92 -20.50
CA SER A 630 39.96 13.20 -19.98
C SER A 630 41.50 13.28 -19.92
N THR A 631 42.17 12.13 -19.68
CA THR A 631 43.63 12.04 -19.66
C THR A 631 44.26 12.26 -21.04
N GLN A 632 43.60 11.82 -22.11
CA GLN A 632 44.10 11.96 -23.48
C GLN A 632 43.82 13.35 -24.08
N ALA A 633 42.81 14.06 -23.59
CA ALA A 633 42.41 15.38 -24.09
C ALA A 633 43.22 16.57 -23.51
N THR A 634 44.16 16.32 -22.57
CA THR A 634 45.04 17.38 -22.04
C THR A 634 46.22 17.57 -23.00
N PRO A 635 46.36 18.72 -23.71
CA PRO A 635 47.49 18.90 -24.61
C PRO A 635 48.79 18.94 -23.83
N GLN A 636 49.80 18.20 -24.29
CA GLN A 636 51.21 18.42 -23.97
C GLN A 636 51.62 19.83 -24.45
N ASN A 637 51.27 20.88 -23.70
CA ASN A 637 51.84 22.21 -23.86
C ASN A 637 52.71 22.53 -22.63
N ARG A 638 53.79 21.76 -22.50
CA ARG A 638 55.02 22.16 -21.81
C ARG A 638 56.16 21.47 -22.55
N GLU A 639 56.66 22.12 -23.59
CA GLU A 639 58.07 22.14 -24.00
C GLU A 639 58.17 22.64 -25.44
N THR A 640 58.39 23.94 -25.61
CA THR A 640 59.34 24.46 -26.62
C THR A 640 59.72 25.86 -26.18
N ASN A 641 60.84 25.97 -25.47
CA ASN A 641 61.62 27.21 -25.41
C ASN A 641 62.91 26.90 -26.18
N PRO A 642 63.11 27.41 -27.42
CA PRO A 642 64.39 27.29 -28.09
C PRO A 642 65.28 28.50 -27.76
N SER A 643 66.57 28.17 -27.56
CA SER A 643 67.76 29.03 -27.38
C SER A 643 67.81 29.94 -26.16
#